data_AF-A0A1F7W557-F1
#
_entry.id   AF-A0A1F7W557-F1
#
_cell.length_a   1.000
_cell.length_b   1.000
_cell.length_c   1.000
_cell.angle_alpha   90.00
_cell.angle_beta   90.00
_cell.angle_gamma   90.00
#
_symmetry.space_group_name_H-M   'P 1'
#
loop_
_entity.id
_entity.type
_entity.pdbx_description
1 polymer ?
#
loop_
_entity_poly.entity_id
_entity_poly.type
_entity_poly.pdbx_seq_one_letter_code
_entity_poly.pdbx_strand_id
1 'polypeptide(L)'
;MAIPSSDPGHKDEPKPEPLVVTLEARVGNRHAETGECIGTYQRSIVFLPRGCDSGKTYRVVLIAIQDQTGLPKKDRGGNVMYRARPAPPEYFERWRDNGDGTVSRVTFSNNWMLEEGKEGVSETRALVQRDGVPRHYSTTEIVWGTCLVDALVRVSTRTEIPEIREVISDGKLVERETSTRDGGTTQVDHPVTTVEPDAYQSGWTKSWRRDRLSLSQDDEAGVHLAVTYGDTSHRHSALWKELPVWAQAHLMAPYPVCACGRERVDTPSGATTCSVCQHEETAVALIDRCLPVDKRKEIAHVAALCHQAADAGHAFEGQAGFDLLSTLMSDEPRANPDWEGYPWYYLTTEGFYASRFPPVAMMILSTFGSAQGQGLVRLAAWFPRQPSEHKAAEAMTRGDFYEKTQVRGEILEPELHESYLRDACAAVKLCGTLSDRIAAIGAVASCKTHGGESYELDQMICRHDYAGAMAKVAELADGLAGRKRLTDLLASEYAACPACKGEWYETRRNGKHCECMRDVYPPDAEDITLKHSVAPGGQVLVEVVWGRDGRITLVAHADSVPSDVTTRLVWVPTQSELHAWEQHRQARSAADALRAERDRALGDHATRVRLTWDHQRSQGKLFAIVRMADFPVEWKDGTTQAVDGEVRFVCDPDRCKWLDDQGISRPRPDETWFCSWQRGSWGARVIGRDRQGRPIIVANPQTPDDPEREAKLAREEAEALAAAEKAKREADAKRAAGGPDLSRLLNRFGRS
;
A
#
# COMPACT_ATOMS: atom_id res chain seq x y z
N MET A 1 -77.27 -14.11 52.49
CA MET A 1 -78.70 -13.78 52.51
C MET A 1 -79.30 -14.23 51.18
N ALA A 2 -80.34 -15.05 51.22
CA ALA A 2 -80.91 -15.75 50.07
C ALA A 2 -81.55 -14.78 49.05
N ILE A 3 -81.29 -15.04 47.77
CA ILE A 3 -81.88 -14.33 46.62
C ILE A 3 -83.26 -14.97 46.35
N PRO A 4 -84.36 -14.21 46.35
CA PRO A 4 -85.65 -14.76 45.94
C PRO A 4 -85.77 -14.78 44.42
N SER A 5 -86.24 -15.91 43.91
CA SER A 5 -86.65 -16.12 42.52
C SER A 5 -87.92 -15.33 42.21
N SER A 6 -87.90 -14.51 41.16
CA SER A 6 -89.09 -13.86 40.61
C SER A 6 -89.44 -14.43 39.24
N ASP A 7 -90.71 -14.84 39.13
CA ASP A 7 -91.42 -15.33 37.95
C ASP A 7 -91.10 -14.64 36.61
N PRO A 8 -91.01 -15.40 35.49
CA PRO A 8 -90.97 -14.86 34.14
C PRO A 8 -92.40 -14.87 33.55
N GLY A 9 -93.18 -13.80 33.74
CA GLY A 9 -94.62 -13.87 33.45
C GLY A 9 -95.36 -12.60 33.08
N HIS A 10 -94.70 -11.55 32.58
CA HIS A 10 -95.30 -10.52 31.73
C HIS A 10 -94.17 -9.63 31.19
N LYS A 11 -93.81 -9.79 29.92
CA LYS A 11 -93.00 -8.78 29.23
C LYS A 11 -93.91 -7.61 28.96
N ASP A 12 -93.98 -6.66 29.90
CA ASP A 12 -94.36 -5.29 29.56
C ASP A 12 -93.38 -4.85 28.46
N GLU A 13 -93.87 -4.68 27.23
CA GLU A 13 -93.09 -4.01 26.20
C GLU A 13 -92.59 -2.69 26.80
N PRO A 14 -91.28 -2.40 26.74
CA PRO A 14 -90.74 -1.18 27.32
C PRO A 14 -91.50 -0.01 26.68
N LYS A 15 -92.28 0.70 27.50
CA LYS A 15 -92.93 1.95 27.06
C LYS A 15 -91.84 2.79 26.39
N PRO A 16 -92.03 3.23 25.14
CA PRO A 16 -90.99 3.98 24.43
C PRO A 16 -90.58 5.16 25.29
N GLU A 17 -89.27 5.26 25.57
CA GLU A 17 -88.74 6.36 26.36
C GLU A 17 -89.19 7.69 25.72
N PRO A 18 -89.68 8.65 26.54
CA PRO A 18 -90.15 9.92 26.01
C PRO A 18 -89.00 10.62 25.27
N LEU A 19 -89.21 10.95 24.00
CA LEU A 19 -88.21 11.61 23.17
C LEU A 19 -88.01 13.06 23.66
N VAL A 20 -86.93 13.30 24.42
CA VAL A 20 -86.54 14.62 24.92
C VAL A 20 -85.52 15.25 23.97
N VAL A 21 -85.77 16.49 23.54
CA VAL A 21 -84.91 17.23 22.62
C VAL A 21 -84.79 18.68 23.04
N THR A 22 -83.69 19.34 22.67
CA THR A 22 -83.52 20.78 22.83
C THR A 22 -83.80 21.47 21.50
N LEU A 23 -84.79 22.36 21.47
CA LEU A 23 -85.25 23.04 20.26
C LEU A 23 -85.20 24.55 20.43
N GLU A 24 -84.82 25.25 19.36
CA GLU A 24 -84.96 26.70 19.25
C GLU A 24 -86.43 27.06 18.92
N ALA A 25 -87.01 27.97 19.69
CA ALA A 25 -88.35 28.49 19.45
C ALA A 25 -88.35 29.52 18.32
N ARG A 26 -89.26 29.35 17.35
CA ARG A 26 -89.44 30.22 16.20
C ARG A 26 -90.90 30.63 16.06
N VAL A 27 -91.13 31.84 15.54
CA VAL A 27 -92.48 32.33 15.25
C VAL A 27 -93.09 31.50 14.11
N GLY A 28 -94.18 30.78 14.37
CA GLY A 28 -94.94 30.08 13.34
C GLY A 28 -95.95 30.98 12.63
N ASN A 29 -96.45 30.56 11.47
CA ASN A 29 -97.41 31.35 10.67
C ASN A 29 -98.71 31.72 11.42
N ARG A 30 -99.08 30.98 12.47
CA ARG A 30 -100.26 31.25 13.31
C ARG A 30 -99.92 31.77 14.71
N HIS A 31 -98.68 32.19 14.96
CA HIS A 31 -98.26 32.68 16.27
C HIS A 31 -99.12 33.87 16.75
N ALA A 32 -99.50 34.78 15.86
CA ALA A 32 -100.38 35.90 16.19
C ALA A 32 -101.79 35.47 16.66
N GLU A 33 -102.25 34.28 16.22
CA GLU A 33 -103.56 33.73 16.58
C GLU A 33 -103.49 32.85 17.84
N THR A 34 -102.43 32.04 17.98
CA THR A 34 -102.35 31.00 19.02
C THR A 34 -101.40 31.33 20.18
N GLY A 35 -100.48 32.28 20.00
CA GLY A 35 -99.39 32.56 20.94
C GLY A 35 -98.40 31.41 21.10
N GLU A 36 -98.41 30.44 20.18
CA GLU A 36 -97.55 29.24 20.23
C GLU A 36 -96.38 29.38 19.25
N CYS A 37 -95.16 29.26 19.76
CA CYS A 37 -93.96 29.11 18.95
C CYS A 37 -93.86 27.69 18.35
N ILE A 38 -93.09 27.56 17.28
CA ILE A 38 -92.75 26.28 16.66
C ILE A 38 -91.25 26.01 16.77
N GLY A 39 -90.88 24.74 16.87
CA GLY A 39 -89.52 24.24 16.71
C GLY A 39 -89.44 23.28 15.53
N THR A 40 -88.22 22.85 15.18
CA THR A 40 -88.00 21.88 14.11
C THR A 40 -87.16 20.72 14.62
N TYR A 41 -87.66 19.48 14.50
CA TYR A 41 -86.95 18.26 14.84
C TYR A 41 -86.95 17.33 13.63
N GLN A 42 -85.77 16.99 13.07
CA GLN A 42 -85.67 16.12 11.89
C GLN A 42 -86.64 16.51 10.75
N ARG A 43 -86.69 17.81 10.40
CA ARG A 43 -87.61 18.41 9.40
C ARG A 43 -89.10 18.37 9.76
N SER A 44 -89.45 17.82 10.92
CA SER A 44 -90.81 17.81 11.46
C SER A 44 -91.11 19.12 12.19
N ILE A 45 -92.35 19.60 12.04
CA ILE A 45 -92.86 20.75 12.78
C ILE A 45 -93.22 20.32 14.20
N VAL A 46 -92.68 21.03 15.20
CA VAL A 46 -92.97 20.82 16.61
C VAL A 46 -93.70 22.06 17.15
N PHE A 47 -94.90 21.90 17.70
CA PHE A 47 -95.59 22.99 18.40
C PHE A 47 -95.10 23.04 19.84
N LEU A 48 -94.44 24.14 20.22
CA LEU A 48 -93.84 24.31 21.55
C LEU A 48 -94.90 24.69 22.60
N PRO A 49 -94.63 24.46 23.90
CA PRO A 49 -95.51 24.91 24.98
C PRO A 49 -95.76 26.42 24.92
N ARG A 50 -96.95 26.86 25.34
CA ARG A 50 -97.25 28.30 25.48
C ARG A 50 -96.30 28.95 26.48
N GLY A 51 -95.90 30.19 26.18
CA GLY A 51 -94.92 30.93 26.98
C GLY A 51 -93.47 30.73 26.55
N CYS A 52 -93.19 29.98 25.48
CA CYS A 52 -91.86 29.98 24.86
C CYS A 52 -91.65 31.29 24.07
N ASP A 53 -90.58 32.02 24.37
CA ASP A 53 -90.18 33.22 23.63
C ASP A 53 -89.41 32.83 22.37
N SER A 54 -89.70 33.51 21.25
CA SER A 54 -88.96 33.29 20.00
C SER A 54 -87.46 33.61 20.16
N GLY A 55 -86.60 32.78 19.58
CA GLY A 55 -85.14 32.88 19.62
C GLY A 55 -84.48 32.21 20.83
N LYS A 56 -85.25 31.72 21.81
CA LYS A 56 -84.71 30.96 22.96
C LYS A 56 -84.76 29.45 22.70
N THR A 57 -83.89 28.71 23.39
CA THR A 57 -83.83 27.25 23.33
C THR A 57 -84.55 26.63 24.54
N TYR A 58 -85.29 25.55 24.29
CA TYR A 58 -86.08 24.85 25.30
C TYR A 58 -85.87 23.35 25.19
N ARG A 59 -85.76 22.67 26.34
CA ARG A 59 -85.72 21.20 26.45
C ARG A 59 -87.14 20.68 26.60
N VAL A 60 -87.62 19.95 25.62
CA VAL A 60 -89.03 19.53 25.54
C VAL A 60 -89.14 18.04 25.23
N VAL A 61 -90.22 17.42 25.73
CA VAL A 61 -90.61 16.07 25.35
C VAL A 61 -91.53 16.15 24.15
N LEU A 62 -91.21 15.43 23.07
CA LEU A 62 -92.02 15.37 21.86
C LEU A 62 -93.13 14.32 21.98
N ILE A 63 -94.35 14.72 21.65
CA ILE A 63 -95.52 13.84 21.58
C ILE A 63 -96.08 13.94 20.15
N ALA A 64 -96.15 12.84 19.42
CA ALA A 64 -96.71 12.84 18.07
C ALA A 64 -98.19 13.26 18.12
N ILE A 65 -98.58 14.22 17.29
CA ILE A 65 -99.97 14.64 17.19
C ILE A 65 -100.71 13.54 16.42
N GLN A 66 -101.78 13.00 16.98
CA GLN A 66 -102.63 12.04 16.30
C GLN A 66 -103.75 12.74 15.52
N ASP A 67 -104.12 12.19 14.37
CA ASP A 67 -105.33 12.59 13.64
C ASP A 67 -106.58 11.91 14.22
N GLN A 68 -107.75 12.13 13.60
CA GLN A 68 -109.02 11.56 14.07
C GLN A 68 -109.06 10.02 14.01
N THR A 69 -108.14 9.40 13.27
CA THR A 69 -108.02 7.94 13.13
C THR A 69 -107.00 7.34 14.11
N GLY A 70 -106.37 8.17 14.95
CA GLY A 70 -105.33 7.74 15.89
C GLY A 70 -103.94 7.57 15.26
N LEU A 71 -103.78 7.85 13.97
CA LEU A 71 -102.50 7.80 13.27
C LEU A 71 -101.71 9.11 13.45
N PRO A 72 -100.37 9.09 13.40
CA PRO A 72 -99.57 10.31 13.47
C PRO A 72 -99.90 11.27 12.33
N LYS A 73 -100.36 12.47 12.68
CA LYS A 73 -100.66 13.56 11.77
C LYS A 73 -99.39 14.01 11.07
N LYS A 74 -99.41 14.04 9.75
CA LYS A 74 -98.29 14.47 8.91
C LYS A 74 -98.48 15.88 8.37
N ASP A 75 -97.38 16.60 8.16
CA ASP A 75 -97.36 17.89 7.47
C ASP A 75 -97.48 17.73 5.94
N ARG A 76 -97.43 18.84 5.19
CA ARG A 76 -97.48 18.82 3.71
C ARG A 76 -96.30 18.08 3.07
N GLY A 77 -95.18 17.93 3.78
CA GLY A 77 -94.00 17.19 3.35
C GLY A 77 -94.02 15.72 3.73
N GLY A 78 -95.09 15.22 4.36
CA GLY A 78 -95.22 13.85 4.83
C GLY A 78 -94.51 13.55 6.15
N ASN A 79 -93.98 14.55 6.85
CA ASN A 79 -93.29 14.39 8.14
C ASN A 79 -94.28 14.44 9.31
N VAL A 80 -94.06 13.64 10.35
CA VAL A 80 -94.93 13.61 11.54
C VAL A 80 -94.88 14.96 12.26
N MET A 81 -96.02 15.50 12.67
CA MET A 81 -96.08 16.72 13.47
C MET A 81 -96.09 16.37 14.95
N TYR A 82 -95.36 17.11 15.77
CA TYR A 82 -95.26 16.87 17.21
C TYR A 82 -95.84 18.04 18.00
N ARG A 83 -96.42 17.76 19.16
CA ARG A 83 -96.69 18.72 20.22
C ARG A 83 -95.68 18.48 21.34
N ALA A 84 -94.98 19.53 21.74
CA ALA A 84 -94.02 19.47 22.82
C ALA A 84 -94.67 19.77 24.17
N ARG A 85 -94.17 19.12 25.22
CA ARG A 85 -94.41 19.48 26.62
C ARG A 85 -93.07 19.80 27.31
N PRO A 86 -93.06 20.63 28.37
CA PRO A 86 -91.86 20.85 29.18
C PRO A 86 -91.20 19.53 29.57
N ALA A 87 -89.89 19.40 29.36
CA ALA A 87 -89.16 18.23 29.82
C ALA A 87 -88.97 18.24 31.35
N PRO A 88 -88.93 17.08 32.01
CA PRO A 88 -88.55 17.02 33.43
C PRO A 88 -87.13 17.55 33.62
N PRO A 89 -86.77 18.16 34.77
CA PRO A 89 -85.44 18.68 35.00
C PRO A 89 -84.35 17.64 34.76
N GLU A 90 -83.24 18.06 34.15
CA GLU A 90 -82.06 17.22 33.96
C GLU A 90 -81.07 17.46 35.09
N TYR A 91 -80.80 16.44 35.89
CA TYR A 91 -79.88 16.54 37.01
C TYR A 91 -78.47 16.16 36.57
N PHE A 92 -77.49 16.97 36.93
CA PHE A 92 -76.07 16.67 36.74
C PHE A 92 -75.27 17.10 37.97
N GLU A 93 -74.13 16.45 38.18
CA GLU A 93 -73.25 16.73 39.32
C GLU A 93 -72.01 17.50 38.86
N ARG A 94 -71.61 18.50 39.65
CA ARG A 94 -70.29 19.15 39.52
C ARG A 94 -69.64 19.28 40.89
N TRP A 95 -68.32 19.14 40.92
CA TRP A 95 -67.53 19.49 42.08
C TRP A 95 -67.37 21.00 42.18
N ARG A 96 -67.53 21.54 43.38
CA ARG A 96 -67.36 22.94 43.72
C ARG A 96 -66.34 23.08 44.85
N ASP A 97 -65.42 24.03 44.69
CA ASP A 97 -64.49 24.41 45.75
C ASP A 97 -65.20 25.31 46.75
N ASN A 98 -65.08 24.98 48.03
CA ASN A 98 -65.69 25.75 49.11
C ASN A 98 -64.79 26.89 49.61
N GLY A 99 -63.51 26.91 49.22
CA GLY A 99 -62.54 27.94 49.61
C GLY A 99 -61.94 27.76 51.01
N ASP A 100 -62.30 26.68 51.71
CA ASP A 100 -61.84 26.32 53.06
C ASP A 100 -60.95 25.07 53.09
N GLY A 101 -60.51 24.61 51.91
CA GLY A 101 -59.75 23.37 51.74
C GLY A 101 -60.62 22.12 51.53
N THR A 102 -61.95 22.28 51.44
CA THR A 102 -62.88 21.20 51.10
C THR A 102 -63.54 21.40 49.73
N VAL A 103 -64.00 20.29 49.16
CA VAL A 103 -64.78 20.26 47.93
C VAL A 103 -66.11 19.58 48.15
N SER A 104 -67.14 20.14 47.54
CA SER A 104 -68.51 19.62 47.59
C SER A 104 -68.97 19.15 46.22
N ARG A 105 -69.57 17.96 46.14
CA ARG A 105 -70.29 17.50 44.96
C ARG A 105 -71.70 18.06 45.01
N VAL A 106 -72.00 18.96 44.09
CA VAL A 106 -73.26 19.71 44.04
C VAL A 106 -74.10 19.19 42.90
N THR A 107 -75.35 18.85 43.19
CA THR A 107 -76.34 18.48 42.18
C THR A 107 -77.03 19.75 41.68
N PHE A 108 -76.94 19.95 40.38
CA PHE A 108 -77.64 21.00 39.66
C PHE A 108 -78.76 20.37 38.84
N SER A 109 -79.85 21.11 38.65
CA SER A 109 -80.90 20.75 37.72
C SER A 109 -80.94 21.79 36.60
N ASN A 110 -81.05 21.34 35.35
CA ASN A 110 -81.46 22.22 34.25
C ASN A 110 -82.94 22.01 34.03
N ASN A 111 -83.73 23.07 34.25
CA ASN A 111 -85.14 23.03 33.93
C ASN A 111 -85.35 22.99 32.39
N TRP A 112 -86.60 22.87 31.96
CA TRP A 112 -86.95 22.82 30.53
C TRP A 112 -86.65 24.13 29.77
N MET A 113 -86.38 25.23 30.47
CA MET A 113 -85.92 26.51 29.93
C MET A 113 -84.39 26.65 29.96
N LEU A 114 -83.67 25.58 30.32
CA LEU A 114 -82.21 25.53 30.48
C LEU A 114 -81.66 26.45 31.58
N GLU A 115 -82.50 26.88 32.51
CA GLU A 115 -82.06 27.60 33.70
C GLU A 115 -81.52 26.60 34.71
N GLU A 116 -80.30 26.86 35.19
CA GLU A 116 -79.59 26.03 36.15
C GLU A 116 -80.07 26.38 37.58
N GLY A 117 -80.68 25.40 38.25
CA GLY A 117 -81.05 25.44 39.67
C GLY A 117 -80.11 24.60 40.52
N LYS A 118 -79.75 25.07 41.72
CA LYS A 118 -78.98 24.28 42.69
C LYS A 118 -79.94 23.48 43.56
N GLU A 119 -79.91 22.15 43.45
CA GLU A 119 -80.85 21.26 44.15
C GLU A 119 -80.32 20.82 45.52
N GLY A 120 -78.99 20.65 45.64
CA GLY A 120 -78.40 20.22 46.90
C GLY A 120 -76.91 19.89 46.81
N VAL A 121 -76.31 19.61 47.96
CA VAL A 121 -74.95 19.10 48.07
C VAL A 121 -75.04 17.62 48.45
N SER A 122 -74.54 16.73 47.61
CA SER A 122 -74.61 15.28 47.83
C SER A 122 -73.44 14.77 48.67
N GLU A 123 -72.28 15.43 48.61
CA GLU A 123 -71.06 15.02 49.31
C GLU A 123 -70.17 16.23 49.60
N THR A 124 -69.44 16.22 50.72
CA THR A 124 -68.36 17.17 51.01
C THR A 124 -67.16 16.43 51.59
N ARG A 125 -65.97 16.65 51.04
CA ARG A 125 -64.71 16.04 51.51
C ARG A 125 -63.53 17.00 51.40
N ALA A 126 -62.49 16.77 52.19
CA ALA A 126 -61.23 17.52 52.09
C ALA A 126 -60.49 17.17 50.78
N LEU A 127 -59.80 18.15 50.20
CA LEU A 127 -58.89 17.91 49.09
C LEU A 127 -57.71 17.05 49.55
N VAL A 128 -57.41 15.99 48.80
CA VAL A 128 -56.25 15.13 49.10
C VAL A 128 -54.98 15.76 48.53
N GLN A 129 -53.95 15.82 49.37
CA GLN A 129 -52.57 16.07 48.97
C GLN A 129 -51.76 14.81 49.19
N ARG A 130 -50.98 14.40 48.17
CA ARG A 130 -50.09 13.23 48.25
C ARG A 130 -48.84 13.42 47.43
N ASP A 131 -47.81 12.67 47.79
CA ASP A 131 -46.58 12.58 47.00
C ASP A 131 -46.85 11.74 45.73
N GLY A 132 -46.39 12.26 44.60
CA GLY A 132 -46.37 11.56 43.33
C GLY A 132 -45.24 10.54 43.24
N VAL A 133 -45.13 9.87 42.09
CA VAL A 133 -44.03 8.92 41.83
C VAL A 133 -42.72 9.71 41.71
N PRO A 134 -41.67 9.36 42.50
CA PRO A 134 -40.37 10.02 42.40
C PRO A 134 -39.80 9.96 40.98
N ARG A 135 -39.29 11.08 40.49
CA ARG A 135 -38.56 11.20 39.23
C ARG A 135 -37.07 11.24 39.51
N HIS A 136 -36.28 10.51 38.72
CA HIS A 136 -34.83 10.46 38.85
C HIS A 136 -34.18 11.13 37.64
N TYR A 137 -33.31 12.10 37.91
CA TYR A 137 -32.54 12.82 36.89
C TYR A 137 -31.06 12.54 37.11
N SER A 138 -30.44 11.87 36.15
CA SER A 138 -29.02 11.52 36.20
C SER A 138 -28.21 12.53 35.39
N THR A 139 -27.21 13.12 36.00
CA THR A 139 -26.16 13.88 35.30
C THR A 139 -24.85 13.13 35.40
N THR A 140 -24.06 13.17 34.33
CA THR A 140 -22.77 12.51 34.25
C THR A 140 -21.69 13.55 33.99
N GLU A 141 -20.64 13.52 34.81
CA GLU A 141 -19.47 14.38 34.70
C GLU A 141 -18.22 13.51 34.60
N ILE A 142 -17.28 13.88 33.74
CA ILE A 142 -15.97 13.23 33.67
C ILE A 142 -14.99 14.05 34.49
N VAL A 143 -14.39 13.41 35.50
CA VAL A 143 -13.33 14.00 36.30
C VAL A 143 -12.01 13.42 35.81
N TRP A 144 -11.27 14.24 35.06
CA TRP A 144 -9.97 13.87 34.55
C TRP A 144 -8.93 13.79 35.66
N GLY A 145 -8.27 12.64 35.79
CA GLY A 145 -7.13 12.45 36.70
C GLY A 145 -5.79 12.75 36.03
N THR A 146 -4.70 12.45 36.75
CA THR A 146 -3.32 12.56 36.23
C THR A 146 -2.96 11.48 35.21
N CYS A 147 -3.71 10.38 35.20
CA CYS A 147 -3.62 9.31 34.21
C CYS A 147 -5.00 8.63 34.05
N LEU A 148 -5.08 7.64 33.14
CA LEU A 148 -6.31 6.87 32.90
C LEU A 148 -6.84 6.19 34.17
N VAL A 149 -5.95 5.67 35.03
CA VAL A 149 -6.32 4.94 36.26
C VAL A 149 -6.98 5.85 37.29
N ASP A 150 -6.63 7.14 37.29
CA ASP A 150 -7.15 8.13 38.23
C ASP A 150 -8.37 8.87 37.69
N ALA A 151 -8.72 8.67 36.41
CA ALA A 151 -9.89 9.28 35.80
C ALA A 151 -11.16 8.54 36.23
N LEU A 152 -12.22 9.30 36.50
CA LEU A 152 -13.49 8.75 36.94
C LEU A 152 -14.69 9.44 36.26
N VAL A 153 -15.77 8.69 36.11
CA VAL A 153 -17.08 9.15 35.68
C VAL A 153 -17.96 9.28 36.91
N ARG A 154 -18.35 10.52 37.22
CA ARG A 154 -19.22 10.85 38.34
C ARG A 154 -20.66 10.91 37.87
N VAL A 155 -21.49 10.01 38.40
CA VAL A 155 -22.93 9.97 38.12
C VAL A 155 -23.67 10.52 39.33
N SER A 156 -24.26 11.70 39.17
CA SER A 156 -25.12 12.32 40.19
C SER A 156 -26.57 12.07 39.83
N THR A 157 -27.32 11.41 40.71
CA THR A 157 -28.76 11.18 40.54
C THR A 157 -29.53 12.06 41.50
N ARG A 158 -30.26 13.04 40.95
CA ARG A 158 -31.19 13.88 41.70
C ARG A 158 -32.57 13.27 41.69
N THR A 159 -33.18 13.12 42.86
CA THR A 159 -34.57 12.67 43.00
C THR A 159 -35.48 13.87 43.21
N GLU A 160 -36.49 14.03 42.36
CA GLU A 160 -37.55 15.01 42.55
C GLU A 160 -38.86 14.28 42.85
N ILE A 161 -39.54 14.69 43.93
CA ILE A 161 -40.83 14.12 44.32
C ILE A 161 -41.90 15.16 43.98
N PRO A 162 -42.76 14.90 42.97
CA PRO A 162 -43.86 15.80 42.65
C PRO A 162 -44.89 15.83 43.78
N GLU A 163 -45.35 17.01 44.18
CA GLU A 163 -46.48 17.15 45.08
C GLU A 163 -47.78 17.26 44.26
N ILE A 164 -48.63 16.24 44.37
CA ILE A 164 -49.91 16.16 43.67
C ILE A 164 -51.02 16.62 44.60
N ARG A 165 -51.83 17.57 44.14
CA ARG A 165 -53.05 18.02 44.82
C ARG A 165 -54.26 17.80 43.93
N GLU A 166 -55.35 17.36 44.54
CA GLU A 166 -56.66 17.44 43.90
C GLU A 166 -57.05 18.92 43.75
N VAL A 167 -57.47 19.33 42.56
CA VAL A 167 -58.00 20.67 42.26
C VAL A 167 -59.26 20.53 41.41
N ILE A 168 -60.13 21.55 41.41
CA ILE A 168 -61.30 21.56 40.56
C ILE A 168 -61.00 22.29 39.26
N SER A 169 -61.19 21.60 38.13
CA SER A 169 -61.14 22.18 36.79
C SER A 169 -62.42 21.80 36.05
N ASP A 170 -63.13 22.79 35.53
CA ASP A 170 -64.37 22.61 34.74
C ASP A 170 -65.45 21.78 35.46
N GLY A 171 -65.58 21.98 36.78
CA GLY A 171 -66.55 21.25 37.61
C GLY A 171 -66.20 19.77 37.85
N LYS A 172 -65.00 19.33 37.46
CA LYS A 172 -64.46 18.00 37.74
C LYS A 172 -63.30 18.10 38.72
N LEU A 173 -63.18 17.08 39.57
CA LEU A 173 -62.02 16.93 40.43
C LEU A 173 -60.90 16.27 39.63
N VAL A 174 -59.75 16.94 39.53
CA VAL A 174 -58.59 16.48 38.78
C VAL A 174 -57.34 16.57 39.63
N GLU A 175 -56.41 15.64 39.44
CA GLU A 175 -55.10 15.68 40.11
C GLU A 175 -54.16 16.58 39.32
N ARG A 176 -53.47 17.50 40.01
CA ARG A 176 -52.50 18.42 39.41
C ARG A 176 -51.21 18.47 40.21
N GLU A 177 -50.09 18.45 39.51
CA GLU A 177 -48.76 18.72 40.08
C GLU A 177 -48.68 20.20 40.45
N THR A 178 -48.41 20.49 41.73
CA THR A 178 -48.43 21.85 42.27
C THR A 178 -47.04 22.39 42.60
N SER A 179 -46.12 21.50 42.96
CA SER A 179 -44.71 21.80 43.23
C SER A 179 -43.89 20.52 43.11
N THR A 180 -42.57 20.65 43.12
CA THR A 180 -41.64 19.53 43.29
C THR A 180 -40.81 19.77 44.54
N ARG A 181 -40.58 18.71 45.32
CA ARG A 181 -39.68 18.73 46.47
C ARG A 181 -38.42 17.93 46.15
N ASP A 182 -37.28 18.41 46.65
CA ASP A 182 -36.01 17.70 46.53
C ASP A 182 -36.00 16.45 47.42
N GLY A 183 -35.87 15.28 46.79
CA GLY A 183 -35.70 13.99 47.44
C GLY A 183 -34.24 13.68 47.79
N GLY A 184 -33.31 14.59 47.47
CA GLY A 184 -31.88 14.45 47.69
C GLY A 184 -31.13 14.10 46.42
N THR A 185 -29.81 14.21 46.51
CA THR A 185 -28.88 13.84 45.43
C THR A 185 -27.94 12.76 45.93
N THR A 186 -27.85 11.66 45.19
CA THR A 186 -26.83 10.62 45.40
C THR A 186 -25.77 10.73 44.33
N GLN A 187 -24.52 10.43 44.70
CA GLN A 187 -23.39 10.50 43.78
C GLN A 187 -22.60 9.20 43.86
N VAL A 188 -22.26 8.65 42.70
CA VAL A 188 -21.43 7.45 42.57
C VAL A 188 -20.31 7.76 41.58
N ASP A 189 -19.08 7.52 42.01
CA ASP A 189 -17.88 7.68 41.17
C ASP A 189 -17.50 6.31 40.60
N HIS A 190 -17.36 6.22 39.28
CA HIS A 190 -16.95 5.01 38.56
C HIS A 190 -15.60 5.19 37.90
N PRO A 191 -14.63 4.26 38.06
CA PRO A 191 -13.34 4.39 37.40
C PRO A 191 -13.49 4.29 35.87
N VAL A 192 -12.77 5.14 35.14
CA VAL A 192 -12.68 5.07 33.68
C VAL A 192 -11.84 3.85 33.29
N THR A 193 -12.35 3.03 32.40
CA THR A 193 -11.65 1.85 31.88
C THR A 193 -10.96 2.15 30.55
N THR A 194 -11.64 2.85 29.65
CA THR A 194 -11.09 3.24 28.34
C THR A 194 -11.58 4.62 27.91
N VAL A 195 -10.76 5.29 27.09
CA VAL A 195 -11.09 6.55 26.43
C VAL A 195 -10.79 6.37 24.94
N GLU A 196 -11.83 6.41 24.11
CA GLU A 196 -11.73 6.19 22.67
C GLU A 196 -12.46 7.28 21.89
N PRO A 197 -12.12 7.54 20.62
CA PRO A 197 -12.92 8.43 19.77
C PRO A 197 -14.35 7.88 19.57
N ASP A 198 -15.39 8.71 19.75
CA ASP A 198 -16.78 8.27 19.54
C ASP A 198 -17.03 7.98 18.05
N ALA A 199 -17.26 6.71 17.71
CA ALA A 199 -17.47 6.26 16.34
C ALA A 199 -18.84 6.66 15.74
N TYR A 200 -19.82 7.07 16.58
CA TYR A 200 -21.22 7.16 16.18
C TYR A 200 -21.70 8.57 15.77
N GLN A 201 -21.28 9.63 16.47
CA GLN A 201 -21.61 11.02 16.07
C GLN A 201 -20.62 11.62 15.07
N SER A 202 -19.49 10.96 14.93
CA SER A 202 -18.53 11.24 13.90
C SER A 202 -19.03 10.66 12.56
N GLY A 203 -19.87 11.43 11.84
CA GLY A 203 -19.69 11.54 10.38
C GLY A 203 -18.21 11.85 10.03
N TRP A 204 -17.49 12.30 11.05
CA TRP A 204 -16.06 12.38 11.22
C TRP A 204 -15.26 11.08 11.35
N THR A 205 -15.74 9.83 11.52
CA THR A 205 -14.80 8.67 11.50
C THR A 205 -14.08 8.53 10.15
N LYS A 206 -14.66 9.10 9.08
CA LYS A 206 -13.99 9.31 7.79
C LYS A 206 -13.18 10.61 7.71
N SER A 207 -13.57 11.68 8.42
CA SER A 207 -12.86 12.98 8.39
C SER A 207 -11.75 13.09 9.44
N TRP A 208 -11.82 12.44 10.59
CA TRP A 208 -10.73 12.23 11.55
C TRP A 208 -9.57 11.45 10.91
N ARG A 209 -9.83 10.62 9.90
CA ARG A 209 -8.78 10.01 9.05
C ARG A 209 -8.17 10.98 8.03
N ARG A 210 -8.87 12.08 7.68
CA ARG A 210 -8.48 13.07 6.65
C ARG A 210 -7.90 14.37 7.24
N ASP A 211 -8.41 14.80 8.39
CA ASP A 211 -8.19 16.10 9.03
C ASP A 211 -7.28 15.98 10.27
N ARG A 212 -6.71 14.79 10.53
CA ARG A 212 -5.70 14.52 11.58
C ARG A 212 -4.54 15.51 11.60
N LEU A 213 -4.16 15.98 10.41
CA LEU A 213 -3.09 16.97 10.18
C LEU A 213 -3.37 18.34 10.82
N SER A 214 -4.61 18.63 11.21
CA SER A 214 -5.00 19.89 11.86
C SER A 214 -5.19 19.75 13.37
N LEU A 215 -5.58 18.60 13.90
CA LEU A 215 -5.90 18.42 15.33
C LEU A 215 -4.69 18.54 16.27
N SER A 216 -3.48 18.17 15.83
CA SER A 216 -2.26 18.38 16.61
C SER A 216 -1.79 19.83 16.63
N GLN A 217 -2.36 20.70 15.79
CA GLN A 217 -2.03 22.13 15.67
C GLN A 217 -3.22 23.06 15.98
N ASP A 218 -4.43 22.52 16.11
CA ASP A 218 -5.67 23.26 16.33
C ASP A 218 -6.22 22.96 17.73
N ASP A 219 -5.73 23.74 18.68
CA ASP A 219 -6.19 23.77 20.06
C ASP A 219 -7.72 24.01 20.20
N GLU A 220 -8.38 24.52 19.16
CA GLU A 220 -9.82 24.80 19.13
C GLU A 220 -10.65 23.68 18.47
N ALA A 221 -10.01 22.59 18.05
CA ALA A 221 -10.73 21.48 17.44
C ALA A 221 -11.60 20.75 18.49
N GLY A 222 -12.90 20.68 18.22
CA GLY A 222 -13.85 19.89 19.02
C GLY A 222 -13.66 18.40 18.81
N VAL A 223 -13.56 17.64 19.91
CA VAL A 223 -13.43 16.18 19.91
C VAL A 223 -14.55 15.52 20.68
N HIS A 224 -15.08 14.44 20.12
CA HIS A 224 -16.10 13.60 20.73
C HIS A 224 -15.47 12.28 21.16
N LEU A 225 -15.55 11.98 22.46
CA LEU A 225 -14.97 10.81 23.09
C LEU A 225 -16.06 9.88 23.62
N ALA A 226 -15.85 8.58 23.48
CA ALA A 226 -16.52 7.56 24.27
C ALA A 226 -15.63 7.23 25.47
N VAL A 227 -16.14 7.50 26.67
CA VAL A 227 -15.47 7.19 27.93
C VAL A 227 -16.21 6.03 28.59
N THR A 228 -15.53 4.90 28.68
CA THR A 228 -16.10 3.64 29.19
C THR A 228 -15.85 3.54 30.69
N TYR A 229 -16.86 3.10 31.43
CA TYR A 229 -16.79 2.80 32.86
C TYR A 229 -17.71 1.62 33.18
N GLY A 230 -17.16 0.55 33.75
CA GLY A 230 -17.88 -0.73 33.84
C GLY A 230 -18.31 -1.24 32.46
N ASP A 231 -19.59 -1.59 32.31
CA ASP A 231 -20.19 -2.04 31.05
C ASP A 231 -20.90 -0.91 30.27
N THR A 232 -20.73 0.34 30.70
CA THR A 232 -21.41 1.52 30.12
C THR A 232 -20.40 2.45 29.46
N SER A 233 -20.82 3.16 28.42
CA SER A 233 -20.04 4.24 27.82
C SER A 233 -20.81 5.57 27.92
N HIS A 234 -20.08 6.62 28.29
CA HIS A 234 -20.57 7.99 28.27
C HIS A 234 -19.92 8.76 27.13
N ARG A 235 -20.71 9.57 26.43
CA ARG A 235 -20.19 10.44 25.37
C ARG A 235 -19.83 11.79 25.94
N HIS A 236 -18.60 12.20 25.70
CA HIS A 236 -18.07 13.47 26.15
C HIS A 236 -17.59 14.30 24.96
N SER A 237 -17.88 15.59 24.99
CA SER A 237 -17.43 16.53 23.97
C SER A 237 -16.59 17.59 24.66
N ALA A 238 -15.38 17.80 24.16
CA ALA A 238 -14.44 18.79 24.68
C ALA A 238 -13.62 19.36 23.53
N LEU A 239 -12.91 20.47 23.75
CA LEU A 239 -11.86 20.91 22.85
C LEU A 239 -10.60 20.05 23.05
N TRP A 240 -9.78 19.90 22.01
CA TRP A 240 -8.53 19.14 22.11
C TRP A 240 -7.63 19.64 23.25
N LYS A 241 -7.48 20.97 23.38
CA LYS A 241 -6.71 21.61 24.45
C LYS A 241 -7.25 21.39 25.87
N GLU A 242 -8.53 21.04 26.00
CA GLU A 242 -9.18 20.79 27.30
C GLU A 242 -8.92 19.36 27.80
N LEU A 243 -8.48 18.46 26.91
CA LEU A 243 -8.09 17.11 27.31
C LEU A 243 -6.74 17.13 28.04
N PRO A 244 -6.55 16.32 29.09
CA PRO A 244 -5.25 16.18 29.72
C PRO A 244 -4.24 15.54 28.74
N VAL A 245 -2.96 15.92 28.88
CA VAL A 245 -1.88 15.50 27.98
C VAL A 245 -1.80 13.97 27.82
N TRP A 246 -2.04 13.21 28.89
CA TRP A 246 -2.04 11.75 28.81
C TRP A 246 -3.19 11.21 27.94
N ALA A 247 -4.36 11.86 27.95
CA ALA A 247 -5.51 11.43 27.16
C ALA A 247 -5.27 11.78 25.69
N GLN A 248 -4.71 12.95 25.40
CA GLN A 248 -4.23 13.29 24.06
C GLN A 248 -3.21 12.25 23.56
N ALA A 249 -2.20 11.93 24.37
CA ALA A 249 -1.19 10.93 24.04
C ALA A 249 -1.80 9.53 23.85
N HIS A 250 -2.76 9.12 24.68
CA HIS A 250 -3.45 7.84 24.56
C HIS A 250 -4.26 7.75 23.26
N LEU A 251 -4.96 8.83 22.89
CA LEU A 251 -5.72 8.93 21.65
C LEU A 251 -4.83 8.99 20.40
N MET A 252 -3.61 9.53 20.53
CA MET A 252 -2.61 9.58 19.46
C MET A 252 -1.73 8.32 19.35
N ALA A 253 -1.61 7.53 20.43
CA ALA A 253 -0.72 6.36 20.49
C ALA A 253 -0.93 5.32 19.37
N PRO A 254 -2.16 5.03 18.91
CA PRO A 254 -2.37 4.15 17.76
C PRO A 254 -1.84 4.71 16.42
N TYR A 255 -1.42 5.98 16.39
CA TYR A 255 -1.09 6.73 15.17
C TYR A 255 0.29 7.42 15.29
N PRO A 256 1.39 6.65 15.39
CA PRO A 256 2.73 7.23 15.55
C PRO A 256 3.15 8.04 14.33
N VAL A 257 3.92 9.11 14.54
CA VAL A 257 4.51 9.90 13.46
C VAL A 257 5.60 9.11 12.71
N CYS A 258 5.80 9.39 11.42
CA CYS A 258 6.90 8.81 10.65
C CYS A 258 8.25 9.33 11.17
N ALA A 259 9.35 8.60 10.91
CA ALA A 259 10.71 9.00 11.31
C ALA A 259 11.13 10.37 10.76
N CYS A 260 10.54 10.82 9.65
CA CYS A 260 10.77 12.16 9.09
C CYS A 260 10.02 13.29 9.84
N GLY A 261 9.34 12.97 10.94
CA GLY A 261 8.51 13.89 11.71
C GLY A 261 7.16 14.20 11.08
N ARG A 262 6.86 13.65 9.89
CA ARG A 262 5.56 13.80 9.20
C ARG A 262 4.60 12.71 9.61
N GLU A 263 3.32 13.03 9.74
CA GLU A 263 2.31 12.07 10.21
C GLU A 263 2.00 10.99 9.15
N ARG A 264 1.73 9.76 9.61
CA ARG A 264 1.50 8.59 8.75
C ARG A 264 0.11 8.65 8.11
N VAL A 265 0.00 8.10 6.90
CA VAL A 265 -1.29 7.80 6.28
C VAL A 265 -1.54 6.32 6.49
N ASP A 266 -2.64 5.94 7.15
CA ASP A 266 -3.04 4.54 7.31
C ASP A 266 -3.35 3.94 5.93
N THR A 267 -2.33 3.40 5.26
CA THR A 267 -2.52 2.61 4.04
C THR A 267 -3.00 1.21 4.42
N PRO A 268 -3.84 0.56 3.57
CA PRO A 268 -4.28 -0.83 3.79
C PRO A 268 -3.14 -1.84 3.98
N SER A 269 -1.91 -1.48 3.60
CA SER A 269 -0.71 -2.29 3.73
C SER A 269 -0.07 -2.30 5.12
N GLY A 270 -0.53 -1.48 6.08
CA GLY A 270 0.08 -1.40 7.42
C GLY A 270 1.48 -0.77 7.42
N ALA A 271 1.84 -0.02 6.37
CA ALA A 271 3.19 0.46 6.15
C ALA A 271 3.64 1.52 7.17
N THR A 272 4.91 1.40 7.56
CA THR A 272 5.78 2.27 8.39
C THR A 272 5.67 3.79 8.26
N THR A 273 5.32 4.25 7.07
CA THR A 273 5.85 5.52 6.53
C THR A 273 4.74 6.48 6.12
N CYS A 274 5.03 7.79 6.12
CA CYS A 274 4.09 8.78 5.58
C CYS A 274 4.01 8.66 4.05
N SER A 275 2.97 9.21 3.43
CA SER A 275 2.78 9.14 1.97
C SER A 275 3.98 9.66 1.17
N VAL A 276 4.66 10.68 1.68
CA VAL A 276 5.86 11.24 1.04
C VAL A 276 7.04 10.29 1.15
N CYS A 277 7.33 9.76 2.34
CA CYS A 277 8.40 8.78 2.52
C CYS A 277 8.10 7.47 1.77
N GLN A 278 6.83 7.08 1.66
CA GLN A 278 6.43 5.93 0.85
C GLN A 278 6.69 6.18 -0.64
N HIS A 279 6.38 7.38 -1.14
CA HIS A 279 6.69 7.75 -2.52
C HIS A 279 8.20 7.77 -2.77
N GLU A 280 8.97 8.32 -1.84
CA GLU A 280 10.43 8.33 -1.85
C GLU A 280 11.01 6.90 -1.84
N GLU A 281 10.55 6.03 -0.94
CA GLU A 281 10.98 4.62 -0.88
C GLU A 281 10.65 3.89 -2.18
N THR A 282 9.47 4.12 -2.75
CA THR A 282 9.06 3.52 -4.03
C THR A 282 9.93 4.03 -5.18
N ALA A 283 10.25 5.32 -5.19
CA ALA A 283 11.12 5.94 -6.18
C ALA A 283 12.56 5.44 -6.06
N VAL A 284 13.12 5.37 -4.85
CA VAL A 284 14.45 4.82 -4.58
C VAL A 284 14.53 3.35 -4.98
N ALA A 285 13.53 2.54 -4.65
CA ALA A 285 13.48 1.13 -5.06
C ALA A 285 13.43 0.97 -6.59
N LEU A 286 12.69 1.85 -7.28
CA LEU A 286 12.68 1.89 -8.74
C LEU A 286 14.07 2.26 -9.30
N ILE A 287 14.74 3.25 -8.71
CA ILE A 287 16.10 3.65 -9.09
C ILE A 287 17.07 2.51 -8.85
N ASP A 288 17.09 1.88 -7.66
CA ASP A 288 18.04 0.81 -7.37
C ASP A 288 17.84 -0.40 -8.29
N ARG A 289 16.59 -0.67 -8.73
CA ARG A 289 16.30 -1.70 -9.73
C ARG A 289 16.79 -1.35 -11.14
N CYS A 290 16.64 -0.10 -11.57
CA CYS A 290 16.92 0.30 -12.96
C CYS A 290 18.32 0.89 -13.16
N LEU A 291 18.88 1.49 -12.11
CA LEU A 291 20.18 2.15 -12.00
C LEU A 291 20.88 1.68 -10.71
N PRO A 292 21.47 0.47 -10.75
CA PRO A 292 22.25 -0.05 -9.63
C PRO A 292 23.39 0.90 -9.24
N VAL A 293 23.86 0.78 -7.99
CA VAL A 293 24.95 1.61 -7.44
C VAL A 293 26.15 1.73 -8.38
N ASP A 294 26.57 0.62 -9.00
CA ASP A 294 27.75 0.62 -9.88
C ASP A 294 27.53 1.45 -11.14
N LYS A 295 26.32 1.40 -11.71
CA LYS A 295 25.98 2.25 -12.87
C LYS A 295 25.91 3.73 -12.48
N ARG A 296 25.39 4.03 -11.29
CA ARG A 296 25.40 5.41 -10.75
C ARG A 296 26.82 5.93 -10.53
N LYS A 297 27.75 5.08 -10.06
CA LYS A 297 29.17 5.42 -9.92
C LYS A 297 29.84 5.67 -11.27
N GLU A 298 29.51 4.89 -12.30
CA GLU A 298 29.99 5.12 -13.67
C GLU A 298 29.53 6.49 -14.21
N ILE A 299 28.24 6.80 -14.06
CA ILE A 299 27.67 8.10 -14.44
C ILE A 299 28.37 9.24 -13.69
N ALA A 300 28.58 9.07 -12.38
CA ALA A 300 29.27 10.04 -11.54
C ALA A 300 30.75 10.23 -11.95
N HIS A 301 31.45 9.17 -12.32
CA HIS A 301 32.83 9.22 -12.83
C HIS A 301 32.91 10.03 -14.13
N VAL A 302 32.03 9.72 -15.09
CA VAL A 302 31.97 10.46 -16.37
C VAL A 302 31.65 11.94 -16.14
N ALA A 303 30.71 12.25 -15.24
CA ALA A 303 30.39 13.63 -14.87
C ALA A 303 31.59 14.34 -14.22
N ALA A 304 32.35 13.65 -13.36
CA ALA A 304 33.57 14.19 -12.75
C ALA A 304 34.65 14.50 -13.79
N LEU A 305 34.87 13.63 -14.78
CA LEU A 305 35.80 13.88 -15.88
C LEU A 305 35.40 15.10 -16.71
N CYS A 306 34.11 15.21 -17.05
CA CYS A 306 33.59 16.36 -17.81
C CYS A 306 33.74 17.66 -17.00
N HIS A 307 33.47 17.62 -15.70
CA HIS A 307 33.66 18.77 -14.82
C HIS A 307 35.13 19.20 -14.72
N GLN A 308 36.05 18.25 -14.55
CA GLN A 308 37.50 18.53 -14.53
C GLN A 308 37.99 19.13 -15.86
N ALA A 309 37.50 18.62 -16.99
CA ALA A 309 37.77 19.22 -18.29
C ALA A 309 37.25 20.66 -18.38
N ALA A 310 36.04 20.93 -17.87
CA ALA A 310 35.50 22.28 -17.83
C ALA A 310 36.33 23.24 -16.99
N ASP A 311 36.78 22.81 -15.81
CA ASP A 311 37.65 23.61 -14.93
C ASP A 311 39.01 23.93 -15.59
N ALA A 312 39.50 23.03 -16.45
CA ALA A 312 40.70 23.24 -17.26
C ALA A 312 40.47 24.11 -18.51
N GLY A 313 39.25 24.60 -18.76
CA GLY A 313 38.91 25.36 -19.96
C GLY A 313 38.73 24.51 -21.22
N HIS A 314 38.45 23.21 -21.05
CA HIS A 314 38.25 22.22 -22.11
C HIS A 314 36.77 21.80 -22.27
N ALA A 315 35.85 22.69 -21.87
CA ALA A 315 34.43 22.58 -22.17
C ALA A 315 34.02 23.62 -23.21
N PHE A 316 33.31 23.18 -24.23
CA PHE A 316 32.95 23.99 -25.39
C PHE A 316 31.45 23.92 -25.62
N GLU A 317 30.83 25.07 -25.86
CA GLU A 317 29.39 25.18 -26.04
C GLU A 317 28.98 25.01 -27.51
N GLY A 318 27.96 24.19 -27.74
CA GLY A 318 27.26 24.01 -29.01
C GLY A 318 28.19 23.83 -30.20
N GLN A 319 28.02 24.71 -31.20
CA GLN A 319 28.74 24.63 -32.46
C GLN A 319 30.27 24.69 -32.28
N ALA A 320 30.78 25.48 -31.33
CA ALA A 320 32.22 25.61 -31.13
C ALA A 320 32.87 24.28 -30.70
N GLY A 321 32.17 23.50 -29.88
CA GLY A 321 32.63 22.17 -29.49
C GLY A 321 32.59 21.16 -30.63
N PHE A 322 31.53 21.22 -31.43
CA PHE A 322 31.40 20.39 -32.63
C PHE A 322 32.45 20.71 -33.69
N ASP A 323 32.77 21.98 -33.92
CA ASP A 323 33.79 22.42 -34.87
C ASP A 323 35.19 21.94 -34.42
N LEU A 324 35.48 22.03 -33.12
CA LEU A 324 36.72 21.50 -32.55
C LEU A 324 36.82 19.99 -32.74
N LEU A 325 35.75 19.24 -32.41
CA LEU A 325 35.70 17.80 -32.64
C LEU A 325 35.94 17.47 -34.11
N SER A 326 35.24 18.15 -35.01
CA SER A 326 35.37 17.94 -36.46
C SER A 326 36.80 18.20 -36.96
N THR A 327 37.46 19.22 -36.41
CA THR A 327 38.85 19.56 -36.72
C THR A 327 39.83 18.48 -36.22
N LEU A 328 39.61 17.93 -35.02
CA LEU A 328 40.45 16.87 -34.46
C LEU A 328 40.30 15.53 -35.19
N MET A 329 39.17 15.32 -35.88
CA MET A 329 38.79 14.05 -36.50
C MET A 329 38.86 14.07 -38.04
N SER A 330 39.55 15.07 -38.62
CA SER A 330 39.53 15.51 -40.02
C SER A 330 39.87 14.51 -41.14
N ASP A 331 40.22 13.24 -40.85
CA ASP A 331 40.75 12.32 -41.86
C ASP A 331 39.69 11.47 -42.60
N GLU A 332 38.41 11.48 -42.18
CA GLU A 332 37.31 10.96 -43.00
C GLU A 332 36.04 11.84 -42.87
N PRO A 333 35.48 12.36 -43.98
CA PRO A 333 34.39 13.34 -43.97
C PRO A 333 33.00 12.69 -43.84
N ARG A 334 32.86 11.66 -43.01
CA ARG A 334 31.52 11.24 -42.58
C ARG A 334 31.32 11.73 -41.17
N ALA A 335 30.99 13.02 -41.06
CA ALA A 335 30.39 13.58 -39.87
C ALA A 335 29.29 12.61 -39.41
N ASN A 336 29.55 11.87 -38.33
CA ASN A 336 28.53 11.01 -37.78
C ASN A 336 27.40 11.95 -37.34
N PRO A 337 26.20 11.89 -37.97
CA PRO A 337 25.11 12.82 -37.65
C PRO A 337 24.68 12.73 -36.17
N ASP A 338 25.08 11.67 -35.47
CA ASP A 338 24.87 11.46 -34.04
C ASP A 338 25.74 12.36 -33.14
N TRP A 339 26.74 13.05 -33.67
CA TRP A 339 27.66 13.90 -32.91
C TRP A 339 27.22 15.37 -32.85
N GLU A 340 26.31 15.78 -33.71
CA GLU A 340 25.85 17.15 -33.84
C GLU A 340 24.66 17.44 -32.92
N GLY A 341 24.55 18.68 -32.43
CA GLY A 341 23.39 19.17 -31.70
C GLY A 341 23.45 18.97 -30.18
N TYR A 342 24.59 18.58 -29.62
CA TYR A 342 24.78 18.66 -28.17
C TYR A 342 25.12 20.11 -27.76
N PRO A 343 24.57 20.62 -26.65
CA PRO A 343 24.90 21.93 -26.13
C PRO A 343 26.29 22.04 -25.52
N TRP A 344 26.86 20.93 -25.05
CA TRP A 344 28.16 20.93 -24.40
C TRP A 344 29.02 19.78 -24.89
N TYR A 345 30.28 20.09 -25.15
CA TYR A 345 31.31 19.15 -25.54
C TYR A 345 32.50 19.29 -24.58
N TYR A 346 33.06 18.16 -24.15
CA TYR A 346 34.10 18.08 -23.14
C TYR A 346 35.28 17.28 -23.68
N LEU A 347 36.44 17.91 -23.77
CA LEU A 347 37.70 17.23 -24.09
C LEU A 347 38.34 16.76 -22.78
N THR A 348 38.24 15.47 -22.50
CA THR A 348 38.75 14.86 -21.27
C THR A 348 40.00 14.03 -21.54
N THR A 349 40.69 13.58 -20.48
CA THR A 349 41.82 12.65 -20.59
C THR A 349 41.43 11.27 -21.12
N GLU A 350 40.15 10.89 -21.06
CA GLU A 350 39.66 9.59 -21.52
C GLU A 350 39.04 9.65 -22.93
N GLY A 351 38.92 10.85 -23.51
CA GLY A 351 38.36 11.07 -24.83
C GLY A 351 37.44 12.28 -24.91
N PHE A 352 36.72 12.39 -26.02
CA PHE A 352 35.79 13.48 -26.28
C PHE A 352 34.37 13.06 -25.91
N TYR A 353 33.72 13.82 -25.05
CA TYR A 353 32.38 13.57 -24.57
C TYR A 353 31.44 14.68 -25.02
N ALA A 354 30.20 14.32 -25.31
CA ALA A 354 29.13 15.28 -25.53
C ALA A 354 28.05 15.11 -24.49
N SER A 355 27.50 16.22 -24.01
CA SER A 355 26.41 16.21 -23.06
C SER A 355 25.47 17.37 -23.28
N ARG A 356 24.27 17.18 -22.77
CA ARG A 356 23.25 18.21 -22.61
C ARG A 356 23.43 19.03 -21.34
N PHE A 357 24.17 18.52 -20.37
CA PHE A 357 24.35 19.17 -19.09
C PHE A 357 25.52 20.17 -19.16
N PRO A 358 25.36 21.41 -18.65
CA PRO A 358 26.44 22.36 -18.53
C PRO A 358 27.45 21.95 -17.44
N PRO A 359 28.64 22.59 -17.37
CA PRO A 359 29.67 22.27 -16.39
C PRO A 359 29.18 22.24 -14.94
N VAL A 360 28.31 23.16 -14.55
CA VAL A 360 27.74 23.22 -13.18
C VAL A 360 26.87 22.01 -12.87
N ALA A 361 26.13 21.50 -13.85
CA ALA A 361 25.34 20.29 -13.68
C ALA A 361 26.24 19.05 -13.61
N MET A 362 27.36 19.01 -14.33
CA MET A 362 28.36 17.93 -14.23
C MET A 362 28.99 17.85 -12.85
N MET A 363 29.30 18.99 -12.23
CA MET A 363 29.76 19.05 -10.84
C MET A 363 28.75 18.38 -9.90
N ILE A 364 27.45 18.66 -10.04
CA ILE A 364 26.41 18.07 -9.19
C ILE A 364 26.22 16.57 -9.50
N LEU A 365 26.20 16.19 -10.78
CA LEU A 365 26.07 14.78 -11.19
C LEU A 365 27.26 13.92 -10.74
N SER A 366 28.43 14.52 -10.49
CA SER A 366 29.58 13.80 -9.92
C SER A 366 29.29 13.22 -8.52
N THR A 367 28.27 13.71 -7.80
CA THR A 367 27.86 13.15 -6.51
C THR A 367 26.83 12.02 -6.62
N PHE A 368 26.32 11.74 -7.83
CA PHE A 368 25.18 10.83 -8.06
C PHE A 368 25.41 9.41 -7.52
N GLY A 369 26.64 8.89 -7.60
CA GLY A 369 26.99 7.57 -7.08
C GLY A 369 26.90 7.43 -5.55
N SER A 370 26.84 8.55 -4.82
CA SER A 370 26.74 8.60 -3.36
C SER A 370 25.42 9.19 -2.85
N ALA A 371 24.54 9.64 -3.76
CA ALA A 371 23.28 10.27 -3.39
C ALA A 371 22.31 9.27 -2.74
N GLN A 372 21.54 9.74 -1.77
CA GLN A 372 20.51 8.96 -1.07
C GLN A 372 19.21 9.76 -0.93
N GLY A 373 18.11 9.02 -0.67
CA GLY A 373 16.79 9.59 -0.43
C GLY A 373 16.32 10.56 -1.52
N GLN A 374 15.71 11.68 -1.11
CA GLN A 374 15.18 12.68 -2.03
C GLN A 374 16.26 13.29 -2.95
N GLY A 375 17.52 13.38 -2.50
CA GLY A 375 18.63 13.84 -3.34
C GLY A 375 18.89 12.91 -4.51
N LEU A 376 18.85 11.60 -4.27
CA LEU A 376 18.95 10.58 -5.31
C LEU A 376 17.77 10.66 -6.28
N VAL A 377 16.55 10.75 -5.76
CA VAL A 377 15.32 10.82 -6.58
C VAL A 377 15.36 12.02 -7.51
N ARG A 378 15.75 13.20 -7.00
CA ARG A 378 15.85 14.42 -7.81
C ARG A 378 16.92 14.34 -8.89
N LEU A 379 18.10 13.80 -8.58
CA LEU A 379 19.17 13.62 -9.57
C LEU A 379 18.78 12.58 -10.63
N ALA A 380 18.11 11.50 -10.24
CA ALA A 380 17.61 10.50 -11.19
C ALA A 380 16.53 11.09 -12.12
N ALA A 381 15.70 12.00 -11.62
CA ALA A 381 14.71 12.70 -12.43
C ALA A 381 15.33 13.67 -13.44
N TRP A 382 16.61 14.02 -13.31
CA TRP A 382 17.26 14.83 -14.33
C TRP A 382 17.30 14.10 -15.66
N PHE A 383 17.38 12.76 -15.70
CA PHE A 383 17.40 12.01 -16.96
C PHE A 383 16.00 12.00 -17.62
N PRO A 384 15.93 12.30 -18.93
CA PRO A 384 14.72 12.84 -19.55
C PRO A 384 13.60 11.82 -19.73
N ARG A 385 12.38 12.34 -19.84
CA ARG A 385 11.18 11.65 -20.31
C ARG A 385 11.19 11.64 -21.84
N GLN A 386 11.45 10.51 -22.51
CA GLN A 386 11.59 10.46 -23.98
C GLN A 386 10.47 11.22 -24.72
N PRO A 387 10.83 12.04 -25.72
CA PRO A 387 10.18 12.02 -27.02
C PRO A 387 11.03 11.11 -27.92
N SER A 388 10.43 10.01 -28.36
CA SER A 388 11.01 9.08 -29.33
C SER A 388 11.64 9.80 -30.52
N GLU A 389 12.84 9.36 -30.93
CA GLU A 389 13.43 9.55 -32.27
C GLU A 389 14.12 10.88 -32.63
N HIS A 390 14.34 11.83 -31.71
CA HIS A 390 14.96 13.11 -32.09
C HIS A 390 16.30 13.43 -31.42
N LYS A 391 17.19 14.03 -32.22
CA LYS A 391 18.57 14.45 -31.92
C LYS A 391 18.69 15.11 -30.53
N ALA A 392 19.88 15.05 -29.91
CA ALA A 392 20.16 15.61 -28.58
C ALA A 392 19.67 17.06 -28.35
N ALA A 393 19.62 17.87 -29.42
CA ALA A 393 19.09 19.23 -29.41
C ALA A 393 17.57 19.32 -29.14
N GLU A 394 16.77 18.38 -29.65
CA GLU A 394 15.31 18.40 -29.51
C GLU A 394 14.83 17.84 -28.16
N ALA A 395 15.61 16.93 -27.57
CA ALA A 395 15.37 16.38 -26.23
C ALA A 395 15.36 17.44 -25.13
N MET A 396 15.91 18.64 -25.37
CA MET A 396 15.99 19.72 -24.39
C MET A 396 14.74 20.60 -24.28
N THR A 397 13.88 20.63 -25.30
CA THR A 397 12.91 21.73 -25.42
C THR A 397 11.51 21.43 -24.87
N ARG A 398 11.16 20.18 -24.54
CA ARG A 398 9.83 19.83 -24.04
C ARG A 398 9.85 18.78 -22.92
N GLY A 399 9.85 19.26 -21.67
CA GLY A 399 9.41 18.44 -20.54
C GLY A 399 10.49 17.92 -19.59
N ASP A 400 11.74 18.34 -19.73
CA ASP A 400 12.84 17.91 -18.86
C ASP A 400 12.76 18.52 -17.45
N PHE A 401 12.84 17.69 -16.42
CA PHE A 401 12.79 18.07 -15.02
C PHE A 401 13.99 18.96 -14.63
N TYR A 402 15.18 18.72 -15.20
CA TYR A 402 16.35 19.56 -14.97
C TYR A 402 16.13 20.99 -15.46
N GLU A 403 15.70 21.15 -16.72
CA GLU A 403 15.43 22.46 -17.33
C GLU A 403 14.37 23.25 -16.54
N LYS A 404 13.26 22.61 -16.19
CA LYS A 404 12.18 23.27 -15.44
C LYS A 404 12.63 23.68 -14.04
N THR A 405 13.32 22.81 -13.32
CA THR A 405 13.65 23.07 -11.90
C THR A 405 14.92 23.89 -11.71
N GLN A 406 15.99 23.59 -12.44
CA GLN A 406 17.30 24.22 -12.24
C GLN A 406 17.53 25.45 -13.12
N VAL A 407 16.97 25.47 -14.33
CA VAL A 407 17.15 26.61 -15.26
C VAL A 407 16.01 27.62 -15.11
N ARG A 408 14.76 27.16 -15.03
CA ARG A 408 13.57 28.03 -14.93
C ARG A 408 13.10 28.31 -13.50
N GLY A 409 13.60 27.55 -12.51
CA GLY A 409 13.24 27.72 -11.10
C GLY A 409 11.82 27.25 -10.73
N GLU A 410 11.20 26.39 -11.55
CA GLU A 410 9.88 25.81 -11.25
C GLU A 410 9.97 24.82 -10.09
N ILE A 411 8.97 24.83 -9.20
CA ILE A 411 8.85 23.86 -8.10
C ILE A 411 7.98 22.69 -8.59
N LEU A 412 8.61 21.57 -8.89
CA LEU A 412 7.97 20.36 -9.40
C LEU A 412 8.40 19.12 -8.60
N GLU A 413 7.49 18.17 -8.45
CA GLU A 413 7.81 16.85 -7.90
C GLU A 413 8.42 15.96 -9.00
N PRO A 414 9.45 15.14 -8.67
CA PRO A 414 10.12 14.28 -9.65
C PRO A 414 9.23 13.11 -10.07
N GLU A 415 9.01 12.97 -11.38
CA GLU A 415 8.36 11.80 -11.97
C GLU A 415 9.40 10.86 -12.56
N LEU A 416 9.46 9.61 -12.06
CA LEU A 416 10.39 8.60 -12.54
C LEU A 416 9.67 7.54 -13.39
N HIS A 417 10.32 7.12 -14.47
CA HIS A 417 9.88 5.97 -15.26
C HIS A 417 11.06 5.02 -15.53
N GLU A 418 10.76 3.73 -15.52
CA GLU A 418 11.74 2.65 -15.67
C GLU A 418 12.57 2.73 -16.95
N SER A 419 11.96 3.07 -18.09
CA SER A 419 12.66 3.15 -19.38
C SER A 419 13.80 4.17 -19.37
N TYR A 420 13.62 5.31 -18.70
CA TYR A 420 14.63 6.40 -18.72
C TYR A 420 15.79 6.12 -17.79
N LEU A 421 15.51 5.45 -16.68
CA LEU A 421 16.54 5.09 -15.73
C LEU A 421 17.50 4.07 -16.36
N ARG A 422 17.01 3.09 -17.12
CA ARG A 422 17.87 2.08 -17.77
C ARG A 422 18.85 2.68 -18.78
N ASP A 423 18.45 3.75 -19.47
CA ASP A 423 19.26 4.42 -20.49
C ASP A 423 20.00 5.67 -19.97
N ALA A 424 20.01 5.90 -18.65
CA ALA A 424 20.58 7.12 -18.09
C ALA A 424 22.10 7.19 -18.28
N CYS A 425 22.57 8.32 -18.83
CA CYS A 425 23.98 8.67 -18.93
C CYS A 425 24.16 10.18 -18.70
N ALA A 426 25.28 10.57 -18.07
CA ALA A 426 25.63 11.98 -17.88
C ALA A 426 26.17 12.60 -19.19
N ALA A 427 26.97 11.86 -19.93
CA ALA A 427 27.53 12.27 -21.22
C ALA A 427 27.73 11.05 -22.12
N VAL A 428 27.67 11.26 -23.43
CA VAL A 428 27.94 10.26 -24.46
C VAL A 428 29.39 10.41 -24.88
N LYS A 429 30.16 9.31 -24.81
CA LYS A 429 31.52 9.27 -25.34
C LYS A 429 31.47 9.22 -26.86
N LEU A 430 31.99 10.23 -27.53
CA LEU A 430 31.98 10.32 -28.99
C LEU A 430 33.19 9.63 -29.62
N CYS A 431 34.37 9.79 -29.01
CA CYS A 431 35.60 9.11 -29.44
C CYS A 431 36.58 8.89 -28.28
N GLY A 432 37.49 7.93 -28.46
CA GLY A 432 38.61 7.68 -27.53
C GLY A 432 39.68 8.77 -27.57
N THR A 433 40.79 8.56 -26.86
CA THR A 433 41.88 9.56 -26.87
C THR A 433 42.57 9.61 -28.23
N LEU A 434 43.24 10.73 -28.54
CA LEU A 434 44.06 10.84 -29.75
C LEU A 434 45.18 9.78 -29.77
N SER A 435 45.73 9.44 -28.60
CA SER A 435 46.73 8.39 -28.46
C SER A 435 46.15 7.02 -28.82
N ASP A 436 44.95 6.69 -28.32
CA ASP A 436 44.27 5.44 -28.64
C ASP A 436 43.93 5.34 -30.13
N ARG A 437 43.53 6.46 -30.74
CA ARG A 437 43.30 6.54 -32.19
C ARG A 437 44.56 6.19 -32.98
N ILE A 438 45.69 6.83 -32.66
CA ILE A 438 46.97 6.58 -33.35
C ILE A 438 47.40 5.12 -33.15
N ALA A 439 47.29 4.60 -31.92
CA ALA A 439 47.59 3.21 -31.60
C ALA A 439 46.70 2.24 -32.39
N ALA A 440 45.39 2.48 -32.42
CA ALA A 440 44.42 1.65 -33.14
C ALA A 440 44.67 1.67 -34.66
N ILE A 441 44.87 2.84 -35.27
CA ILE A 441 45.20 2.94 -36.70
C ILE A 441 46.50 2.19 -37.02
N GLY A 442 47.53 2.37 -36.19
CA GLY A 442 48.80 1.65 -36.35
C GLY A 442 48.65 0.14 -36.20
N ALA A 443 47.86 -0.31 -35.22
CA ALA A 443 47.60 -1.72 -34.96
C ALA A 443 46.77 -2.38 -36.08
N VAL A 444 45.74 -1.69 -36.59
CA VAL A 444 44.96 -2.17 -37.75
C VAL A 444 45.81 -2.22 -39.00
N ALA A 445 46.63 -1.21 -39.27
CA ALA A 445 47.55 -1.21 -40.41
C ALA A 445 48.54 -2.37 -40.32
N SER A 446 49.12 -2.62 -39.15
CA SER A 446 50.00 -3.76 -38.90
C SER A 446 49.27 -5.11 -39.08
N CYS A 447 48.07 -5.26 -38.53
CA CYS A 447 47.25 -6.46 -38.68
C CYS A 447 46.93 -6.76 -40.16
N LYS A 448 46.57 -5.74 -40.94
CA LYS A 448 46.33 -5.85 -42.39
C LYS A 448 47.59 -6.29 -43.15
N THR A 449 48.76 -5.74 -42.82
CA THR A 449 50.02 -6.17 -43.46
C THR A 449 50.41 -7.62 -43.16
N HIS A 450 49.88 -8.20 -42.08
CA HIS A 450 50.11 -9.59 -41.70
C HIS A 450 48.98 -10.54 -42.13
N GLY A 451 48.10 -10.11 -43.04
CA GLY A 451 47.05 -10.94 -43.64
C GLY A 451 45.78 -11.07 -42.80
N GLY A 452 45.65 -10.30 -41.72
CA GLY A 452 44.44 -10.18 -40.91
C GLY A 452 43.52 -9.08 -41.45
N GLU A 453 42.97 -9.26 -42.65
CA GLU A 453 41.94 -8.35 -43.17
C GLU A 453 40.59 -8.67 -42.52
N SER A 454 39.99 -7.68 -41.84
CA SER A 454 38.62 -7.75 -41.33
C SER A 454 37.88 -6.46 -41.66
N TYR A 455 36.75 -6.60 -42.35
CA TYR A 455 35.81 -5.50 -42.60
C TYR A 455 35.27 -4.90 -41.29
N GLU A 456 35.20 -5.69 -40.21
CA GLU A 456 34.78 -5.20 -38.89
C GLU A 456 35.79 -4.22 -38.29
N LEU A 457 37.11 -4.46 -38.47
CA LEU A 457 38.14 -3.54 -37.99
C LEU A 457 38.02 -2.16 -38.65
N ASP A 458 37.78 -2.16 -39.97
CA ASP A 458 37.57 -0.91 -40.71
C ASP A 458 36.29 -0.21 -40.26
N GLN A 459 35.20 -0.94 -40.03
CA GLN A 459 33.99 -0.35 -39.46
C GLN A 459 34.20 0.22 -38.04
N MET A 460 34.99 -0.43 -37.19
CA MET A 460 35.28 0.04 -35.83
C MET A 460 36.13 1.32 -35.86
N ILE A 461 37.15 1.38 -36.71
CA ILE A 461 37.95 2.60 -36.94
C ILE A 461 37.08 3.74 -37.50
N CYS A 462 36.23 3.46 -38.51
CA CYS A 462 35.30 4.45 -39.07
C CYS A 462 34.22 4.91 -38.07
N ARG A 463 33.88 4.08 -37.07
CA ARG A 463 32.98 4.44 -35.98
C ARG A 463 33.70 5.04 -34.77
N HIS A 464 35.03 5.19 -34.85
CA HIS A 464 35.88 5.72 -33.78
C HIS A 464 35.87 4.87 -32.49
N ASP A 465 35.52 3.59 -32.59
CA ASP A 465 35.62 2.59 -31.53
C ASP A 465 37.04 2.01 -31.46
N TYR A 466 37.98 2.83 -31.00
CA TYR A 466 39.40 2.47 -30.97
C TYR A 466 39.72 1.36 -29.96
N ALA A 467 39.01 1.32 -28.84
CA ALA A 467 39.17 0.26 -27.84
C ALA A 467 38.68 -1.08 -28.38
N GLY A 468 37.51 -1.12 -29.03
CA GLY A 468 36.99 -2.31 -29.70
C GLY A 468 37.89 -2.75 -30.86
N ALA A 469 38.39 -1.80 -31.66
CA ALA A 469 39.36 -2.10 -32.72
C ALA A 469 40.63 -2.74 -32.16
N MET A 470 41.20 -2.18 -31.09
CA MET A 470 42.40 -2.75 -30.44
C MET A 470 42.17 -4.13 -29.85
N ALA A 471 41.01 -4.36 -29.22
CA ALA A 471 40.63 -5.68 -28.72
C ALA A 471 40.48 -6.69 -29.86
N LYS A 472 39.88 -6.27 -30.99
CA LYS A 472 39.73 -7.12 -32.17
C LYS A 472 41.06 -7.39 -32.87
N VAL A 473 41.98 -6.40 -32.91
CA VAL A 473 43.35 -6.64 -33.37
C VAL A 473 44.05 -7.63 -32.46
N ALA A 474 43.90 -7.55 -31.14
CA ALA A 474 44.48 -8.52 -30.22
C ALA A 474 43.91 -9.94 -30.45
N GLU A 475 42.61 -10.08 -30.64
CA GLU A 475 41.95 -11.35 -30.99
C GLU A 475 42.50 -11.93 -32.30
N LEU A 476 42.61 -11.11 -33.35
CA LEU A 476 43.15 -11.51 -34.64
C LEU A 476 44.66 -11.80 -34.57
N ALA A 477 45.40 -11.06 -33.77
CA ALA A 477 46.82 -11.27 -33.52
C ALA A 477 47.06 -12.59 -32.76
N ASP A 478 46.21 -12.94 -31.79
CA ASP A 478 46.24 -14.25 -31.13
C ASP A 478 45.90 -15.38 -32.12
N GLY A 479 44.93 -15.17 -33.02
CA GLY A 479 44.61 -16.09 -34.11
C GLY A 479 45.73 -16.26 -35.17
N LEU A 480 46.51 -15.20 -35.42
CA LEU A 480 47.68 -15.21 -36.31
C LEU A 480 48.93 -15.78 -35.62
N ALA A 481 49.12 -15.51 -34.33
CA ALA A 481 50.20 -16.06 -33.50
C ALA A 481 50.06 -17.58 -33.33
N GLY A 482 48.82 -18.10 -33.34
CA GLY A 482 48.53 -19.53 -33.41
C GLY A 482 48.90 -20.23 -34.74
N ARG A 483 49.55 -19.53 -35.70
CA ARG A 483 49.95 -20.10 -36.99
C ARG A 483 51.43 -19.90 -37.35
N LYS A 484 52.35 -20.02 -36.40
CA LYS A 484 53.74 -20.40 -36.75
C LYS A 484 53.91 -21.89 -36.49
N ARG A 485 53.89 -22.69 -37.56
CA ARG A 485 54.12 -24.13 -37.44
C ARG A 485 55.56 -24.36 -36.96
N LEU A 486 55.75 -25.28 -36.02
CA LEU A 486 57.07 -25.72 -35.53
C LEU A 486 58.06 -26.02 -36.66
N THR A 487 57.56 -26.44 -37.83
CA THR A 487 58.36 -26.66 -39.06
C THR A 487 59.04 -25.40 -39.58
N ASP A 488 58.42 -24.22 -39.47
CA ASP A 488 59.03 -22.95 -39.91
C ASP A 488 60.12 -22.48 -38.95
N LEU A 489 59.97 -22.74 -37.64
CA LEU A 489 61.02 -22.50 -36.64
C LEU A 489 62.22 -23.44 -36.87
N LEU A 490 61.97 -24.73 -37.08
CA LEU A 490 63.04 -25.71 -37.35
C LEU A 490 63.76 -25.46 -38.68
N ALA A 491 63.05 -24.97 -39.72
CA ALA A 491 63.66 -24.61 -40.99
C ALA A 491 64.49 -23.31 -40.94
N SER A 492 64.28 -22.46 -39.92
CA SER A 492 65.09 -21.26 -39.68
C SER A 492 66.40 -21.56 -38.94
N GLU A 493 66.40 -22.58 -38.08
CA GLU A 493 67.57 -23.00 -37.29
C GLU A 493 68.43 -24.06 -38.01
N TYR A 494 67.82 -24.92 -38.84
CA TYR A 494 68.51 -26.04 -39.49
C TYR A 494 68.39 -25.98 -41.02
N ALA A 495 69.54 -25.98 -41.70
CA ALA A 495 69.62 -25.95 -43.17
C ALA A 495 68.95 -27.15 -43.86
N ALA A 496 68.83 -28.29 -43.18
CA ALA A 496 68.11 -29.47 -43.60
C ALA A 496 67.32 -30.04 -42.41
N CYS A 497 66.27 -30.82 -42.68
CA CYS A 497 65.40 -31.32 -41.63
C CYS A 497 66.19 -32.21 -40.64
N PRO A 498 66.11 -31.94 -39.32
CA PRO A 498 66.92 -32.65 -38.33
C PRO A 498 66.56 -34.14 -38.20
N ALA A 499 65.34 -34.54 -38.60
CA ALA A 499 64.87 -35.92 -38.58
C ALA A 499 65.27 -36.71 -39.83
N CYS A 500 64.97 -36.20 -41.04
CA CYS A 500 65.25 -36.90 -42.31
C CYS A 500 66.63 -36.57 -42.92
N LYS A 501 67.31 -35.51 -42.47
CA LYS A 501 68.46 -34.86 -43.14
C LYS A 501 68.16 -34.35 -44.57
N GLY A 502 66.91 -34.45 -45.04
CA GLY A 502 66.48 -33.96 -46.36
C GLY A 502 66.24 -32.45 -46.40
N GLU A 503 66.25 -31.89 -47.61
CA GLU A 503 65.97 -30.46 -47.83
C GLU A 503 64.51 -30.10 -47.51
N TRP A 504 64.29 -28.85 -47.13
CA TRP A 504 62.97 -28.33 -46.84
C TRP A 504 62.26 -27.91 -48.14
N TYR A 505 61.05 -28.42 -48.38
CA TYR A 505 60.21 -28.02 -49.52
C TYR A 505 59.38 -26.79 -49.16
N GLU A 506 59.29 -25.81 -50.06
CA GLU A 506 58.56 -24.56 -49.82
C GLU A 506 57.24 -24.56 -50.59
N THR A 507 56.10 -24.37 -49.90
CA THR A 507 54.80 -24.23 -50.57
C THR A 507 54.20 -22.86 -50.33
N ARG A 508 53.61 -22.26 -51.38
CA ARG A 508 53.04 -20.90 -51.38
C ARG A 508 51.99 -20.61 -50.29
N ARG A 509 51.46 -21.62 -49.60
CA ARG A 509 50.43 -21.45 -48.56
C ARG A 509 50.85 -21.88 -47.15
N ASN A 510 51.92 -22.67 -46.97
CA ASN A 510 52.18 -23.36 -45.70
C ASN A 510 53.65 -23.33 -45.20
N GLY A 511 54.52 -22.51 -45.78
CA GLY A 511 55.93 -22.43 -45.35
C GLY A 511 56.79 -23.62 -45.78
N LYS A 512 57.92 -23.84 -45.09
CA LYS A 512 58.94 -24.87 -45.37
C LYS A 512 58.59 -26.19 -44.66
N HIS A 513 58.63 -27.35 -45.35
CA HIS A 513 58.21 -28.66 -44.83
C HIS A 513 59.10 -29.86 -45.28
N CYS A 514 59.32 -30.89 -44.45
CA CYS A 514 59.84 -32.24 -44.83
C CYS A 514 58.73 -33.28 -44.59
N GLU A 515 58.56 -34.22 -45.52
CA GLU A 515 57.52 -35.27 -45.44
C GLU A 515 57.68 -36.19 -44.22
N CYS A 516 58.92 -36.45 -43.76
CA CYS A 516 59.15 -37.31 -42.60
C CYS A 516 58.59 -36.76 -41.28
N MET A 517 58.37 -35.44 -41.19
CA MET A 517 57.87 -34.78 -39.98
C MET A 517 56.36 -34.98 -39.81
N ARG A 518 55.68 -35.53 -40.83
CA ARG A 518 54.25 -35.81 -40.82
C ARG A 518 53.90 -37.05 -40.00
N ASP A 519 54.84 -37.99 -39.87
CA ASP A 519 54.64 -39.28 -39.18
C ASP A 519 55.21 -39.31 -37.74
N VAL A 520 56.03 -38.32 -37.36
CA VAL A 520 56.74 -38.30 -36.07
C VAL A 520 55.96 -37.57 -34.96
N TYR A 521 54.95 -36.76 -35.31
CA TYR A 521 54.15 -36.03 -34.31
C TYR A 521 52.65 -36.13 -34.61
N PRO A 522 51.80 -36.54 -33.64
CA PRO A 522 50.37 -36.52 -33.80
C PRO A 522 49.85 -35.07 -33.86
N PRO A 523 48.71 -34.82 -34.53
CA PRO A 523 48.16 -33.47 -34.77
C PRO A 523 47.73 -32.68 -33.51
N ASP A 524 47.86 -33.26 -32.31
CA ASP A 524 47.33 -32.72 -31.05
C ASP A 524 48.41 -32.42 -29.99
N ALA A 525 49.68 -32.24 -30.38
CA ALA A 525 50.70 -31.76 -29.44
C ALA A 525 50.48 -30.25 -29.16
N GLU A 526 49.87 -29.95 -28.01
CA GLU A 526 49.62 -28.58 -27.54
C GLU A 526 50.89 -27.71 -27.55
N ASP A 527 50.77 -26.54 -28.19
CA ASP A 527 51.85 -25.59 -28.44
C ASP A 527 52.36 -24.88 -27.18
N ILE A 528 53.67 -24.73 -27.07
CA ILE A 528 54.34 -23.93 -26.05
C ILE A 528 54.13 -22.44 -26.35
N THR A 529 53.40 -21.74 -25.47
CA THR A 529 53.14 -20.29 -25.59
C THR A 529 54.28 -19.46 -24.99
N LEU A 530 54.99 -18.67 -25.80
CA LEU A 530 55.87 -17.59 -25.31
C LEU A 530 55.12 -16.26 -25.41
N LYS A 531 54.70 -15.70 -24.27
CA LYS A 531 54.12 -14.35 -24.18
C LYS A 531 55.26 -13.32 -24.12
N HIS A 532 55.43 -12.54 -25.19
CA HIS A 532 56.18 -11.29 -25.13
C HIS A 532 55.21 -10.15 -24.83
N SER A 533 55.44 -9.42 -23.74
CA SER A 533 54.85 -8.10 -23.53
C SER A 533 55.97 -7.06 -23.71
N VAL A 534 55.79 -6.18 -24.69
CA VAL A 534 56.69 -5.05 -24.95
C VAL A 534 56.03 -3.83 -24.34
N ALA A 535 56.67 -3.19 -23.38
CA ALA A 535 56.31 -1.83 -22.97
C ALA A 535 56.84 -0.83 -24.03
N PRO A 536 56.15 0.28 -24.30
CA PRO A 536 56.63 1.25 -25.28
C PRO A 536 57.85 2.00 -24.71
N GLY A 537 59.02 1.79 -25.31
CA GLY A 537 60.17 2.71 -25.17
C GLY A 537 61.50 2.16 -24.64
N GLY A 538 61.69 0.86 -24.40
CA GLY A 538 62.99 0.34 -23.97
C GLY A 538 63.26 -1.08 -24.44
N GLN A 539 64.35 -1.29 -25.19
CA GLN A 539 64.86 -2.63 -25.45
C GLN A 539 65.61 -3.13 -24.21
N VAL A 540 65.08 -4.14 -23.54
CA VAL A 540 65.85 -4.94 -22.57
C VAL A 540 66.29 -6.21 -23.28
N LEU A 541 67.60 -6.42 -23.37
CA LEU A 541 68.16 -7.69 -23.84
C LEU A 541 68.09 -8.68 -22.67
N VAL A 542 67.32 -9.76 -22.85
CA VAL A 542 67.24 -10.85 -21.87
C VAL A 542 67.80 -12.11 -22.53
N GLU A 543 68.85 -12.68 -21.93
CA GLU A 543 69.35 -13.99 -22.32
C GLU A 543 68.58 -15.06 -21.54
N VAL A 544 68.07 -16.06 -22.28
CA VAL A 544 67.33 -17.19 -21.70
C VAL A 544 68.27 -18.38 -21.65
N VAL A 545 68.67 -18.79 -20.45
CA VAL A 545 69.54 -19.97 -20.25
C VAL A 545 68.73 -21.12 -19.68
N TRP A 546 68.76 -22.26 -20.38
CA TRP A 546 68.13 -23.50 -19.93
C TRP A 546 69.05 -24.26 -18.96
N GLY A 547 68.61 -24.39 -17.71
CA GLY A 547 69.24 -25.27 -16.73
C GLY A 547 68.91 -26.74 -17.01
N ARG A 548 69.87 -27.65 -16.76
CA ARG A 548 69.67 -29.10 -16.88
C ARG A 548 68.65 -29.68 -15.89
N ASP A 549 68.19 -28.89 -14.92
CA ASP A 549 67.15 -29.23 -13.95
C ASP A 549 65.74 -28.75 -14.39
N GLY A 550 65.59 -28.26 -15.62
CA GLY A 550 64.31 -27.81 -16.15
C GLY A 550 63.88 -26.42 -15.65
N ARG A 551 64.77 -25.67 -15.00
CA ARG A 551 64.51 -24.27 -14.61
C ARG A 551 65.00 -23.31 -15.68
N ILE A 552 64.16 -22.33 -16.00
CA ILE A 552 64.49 -21.20 -16.88
C ILE A 552 64.97 -20.05 -16.00
N THR A 553 66.17 -19.54 -16.27
CA THR A 553 66.70 -18.35 -15.60
C THR A 553 66.76 -17.21 -16.61
N LEU A 554 66.13 -16.07 -16.27
CA LEU A 554 66.17 -14.85 -17.07
C LEU A 554 67.23 -13.93 -16.49
N VAL A 555 68.25 -13.60 -17.29
CA VAL A 555 69.31 -12.64 -16.89
C VAL A 555 69.11 -11.35 -17.67
N ALA A 556 68.87 -10.25 -16.96
CA ALA A 556 68.81 -8.91 -17.53
C ALA A 556 70.20 -8.25 -17.42
N HIS A 557 70.73 -7.74 -18.53
CA HIS A 557 72.00 -7.01 -18.54
C HIS A 557 71.81 -5.56 -18.09
N ALA A 558 72.60 -5.12 -17.11
CA ALA A 558 72.39 -3.89 -16.34
C ALA A 558 72.77 -2.58 -17.06
N ASP A 559 73.19 -2.60 -18.31
CA ASP A 559 73.90 -1.47 -18.92
C ASP A 559 72.99 -0.34 -19.48
N SER A 560 71.71 -0.28 -19.12
CA SER A 560 70.79 0.77 -19.64
C SER A 560 69.58 1.10 -18.76
N VAL A 561 69.77 1.33 -17.45
CA VAL A 561 68.72 1.90 -16.59
C VAL A 561 69.10 3.33 -16.16
N PRO A 562 68.30 4.38 -16.46
CA PRO A 562 68.52 5.73 -15.95
C PRO A 562 68.38 5.79 -14.42
N SER A 563 69.17 6.65 -13.77
CA SER A 563 69.39 6.72 -12.32
C SER A 563 68.20 7.16 -11.44
N ASP A 564 67.02 7.47 -12.00
CA ASP A 564 65.91 8.09 -11.26
C ASP A 564 64.60 7.27 -11.27
N VAL A 565 64.68 5.97 -10.96
CA VAL A 565 63.48 5.15 -10.68
C VAL A 565 63.32 4.97 -9.17
N THR A 566 62.46 5.79 -8.56
CA THR A 566 61.96 5.52 -7.19
C THR A 566 61.03 4.31 -7.20
N THR A 567 61.54 3.17 -6.71
CA THR A 567 60.77 1.95 -6.52
C THR A 567 59.92 2.04 -5.24
N ARG A 568 58.60 2.18 -5.39
CA ARG A 568 57.64 1.85 -4.32
C ARG A 568 57.40 0.35 -4.36
N LEU A 569 57.70 -0.34 -3.26
CA LEU A 569 57.42 -1.77 -3.09
C LEU A 569 55.92 -1.94 -2.84
N VAL A 570 55.16 -2.11 -3.92
CA VAL A 570 53.78 -2.61 -3.86
C VAL A 570 53.89 -4.13 -3.76
N TRP A 571 53.24 -4.71 -2.75
CA TRP A 571 53.16 -6.17 -2.62
C TRP A 571 52.45 -6.74 -3.85
N VAL A 572 53.19 -7.49 -4.67
CA VAL A 572 52.65 -8.21 -5.83
C VAL A 572 52.53 -9.68 -5.43
N PRO A 573 51.32 -10.24 -5.26
CA PRO A 573 51.15 -11.65 -4.96
C PRO A 573 51.77 -12.48 -6.09
N THR A 574 52.43 -13.58 -5.72
CA THR A 574 53.02 -14.51 -6.70
C THR A 574 51.94 -15.09 -7.60
N GLN A 575 52.29 -15.50 -8.82
CA GLN A 575 51.34 -16.14 -9.74
C GLN A 575 50.66 -17.37 -9.11
N SER A 576 51.35 -18.03 -8.18
CA SER A 576 50.83 -19.16 -7.39
C SER A 576 49.79 -18.77 -6.33
N GLU A 577 49.89 -17.55 -5.78
CA GLU A 577 48.93 -16.97 -4.84
C GLU A 577 47.72 -16.40 -5.58
N LEU A 578 47.93 -15.74 -6.72
CA LEU A 578 46.85 -15.29 -7.60
C LEU A 578 46.01 -16.47 -8.10
N HIS A 579 46.66 -17.57 -8.51
CA HIS A 579 45.94 -18.76 -8.94
C HIS A 579 45.14 -19.42 -7.78
N ALA A 580 45.70 -19.48 -6.57
CA ALA A 580 44.98 -19.99 -5.40
C ALA A 580 43.81 -19.09 -4.97
N TRP A 581 43.96 -17.77 -5.10
CA TRP A 581 42.89 -16.80 -4.85
C TRP A 581 41.77 -16.90 -5.89
N GLU A 582 42.13 -17.05 -7.17
CA GLU A 582 41.16 -17.20 -8.25
C GLU A 582 40.39 -18.52 -8.10
N GLN A 583 41.07 -19.62 -7.72
CA GLN A 583 40.43 -20.89 -7.39
C GLN A 583 39.47 -20.77 -6.20
N HIS A 584 39.85 -20.04 -5.13
CA HIS A 584 38.97 -19.77 -4.01
C HIS A 584 37.74 -18.95 -4.43
N ARG A 585 37.93 -17.91 -5.25
CA ARG A 585 36.86 -17.06 -5.77
C ARG A 585 35.88 -17.84 -6.64
N GLN A 586 36.39 -18.66 -7.56
CA GLN A 586 35.58 -19.51 -8.44
C GLN A 586 34.78 -20.55 -7.64
N ALA A 587 35.41 -21.24 -6.67
CA ALA A 587 34.73 -22.22 -5.82
C ALA A 587 33.63 -21.58 -4.95
N ARG A 588 33.87 -20.37 -4.43
CA ARG A 588 32.88 -19.63 -3.64
C ARG A 588 31.72 -19.11 -4.48
N SER A 589 32.01 -18.59 -5.68
CA SER A 589 30.98 -18.17 -6.63
C SER A 589 30.10 -19.35 -7.07
N ALA A 590 30.67 -20.56 -7.22
CA ALA A 590 29.91 -21.76 -7.53
C ALA A 590 28.99 -22.18 -6.36
N ALA A 591 29.49 -22.13 -5.12
CA ALA A 591 28.69 -22.39 -3.93
C ALA A 591 27.54 -21.38 -3.75
N ASP A 592 27.80 -20.09 -3.99
CA ASP A 592 26.79 -19.04 -3.92
C ASP A 592 25.74 -19.16 -5.04
N ALA A 593 26.14 -19.61 -6.23
CA ALA A 593 25.21 -19.90 -7.34
C ALA A 593 24.30 -21.09 -7.03
N LEU A 594 24.86 -22.18 -6.47
CA LEU A 594 24.09 -23.35 -6.02
C LEU A 594 23.14 -23.00 -4.88
N ARG A 595 23.58 -22.16 -3.93
CA ARG A 595 22.72 -21.64 -2.87
C ARG A 595 21.62 -20.76 -3.42
N ALA A 596 21.91 -19.86 -4.37
CA ALA A 596 20.89 -19.04 -5.01
C ALA A 596 19.91 -19.86 -5.87
N GLU A 597 20.33 -20.98 -6.46
CA GLU A 597 19.46 -21.92 -7.16
C GLU A 597 18.58 -22.70 -6.18
N ARG A 598 19.14 -23.15 -5.06
CA ARG A 598 18.40 -23.75 -3.94
C ARG A 598 17.40 -22.76 -3.35
N ASP A 599 17.80 -21.51 -3.13
CA ASP A 599 16.95 -20.45 -2.58
C ASP A 599 15.89 -20.00 -3.60
N ARG A 600 16.18 -20.03 -4.91
CA ARG A 600 15.17 -19.85 -5.98
C ARG A 600 14.19 -21.02 -6.07
N ALA A 601 14.66 -22.25 -5.85
CA ALA A 601 13.79 -23.43 -5.74
C ALA A 601 12.93 -23.36 -4.47
N LEU A 602 13.49 -22.84 -3.38
CA LEU A 602 12.85 -22.75 -2.07
C LEU A 602 11.91 -21.54 -1.92
N GLY A 603 12.15 -20.43 -2.63
CA GLY A 603 11.34 -19.22 -2.66
C GLY A 603 11.24 -18.53 -1.29
N ASP A 604 11.43 -17.21 -1.25
CA ASP A 604 10.99 -16.43 -0.10
C ASP A 604 9.48 -16.64 0.12
N HIS A 605 9.06 -16.74 1.39
CA HIS A 605 7.68 -16.67 1.94
C HIS A 605 7.15 -17.93 2.67
N ALA A 606 6.95 -17.70 3.98
CA ALA A 606 6.37 -18.44 5.10
C ALA A 606 5.12 -19.33 4.94
N THR A 607 4.65 -19.74 3.75
CA THR A 607 3.43 -20.57 3.62
C THR A 607 3.48 -21.52 2.42
N ARG A 608 4.39 -22.50 2.44
CA ARG A 608 4.33 -23.67 1.54
C ARG A 608 3.70 -24.86 2.27
N VAL A 609 2.75 -25.53 1.61
CA VAL A 609 2.17 -26.79 2.09
C VAL A 609 2.62 -27.92 1.16
N ARG A 610 3.12 -29.00 1.76
CA ARG A 610 3.48 -30.23 1.05
C ARG A 610 2.21 -31.07 0.85
N LEU A 611 1.81 -31.27 -0.40
CA LEU A 611 0.59 -31.98 -0.76
C LEU A 611 0.91 -33.26 -1.53
N THR A 612 0.46 -34.40 -1.00
CA THR A 612 0.46 -35.68 -1.74
C THR A 612 -0.90 -35.87 -2.38
N TRP A 613 -0.94 -35.99 -3.70
CA TRP A 613 -2.17 -35.98 -4.48
C TRP A 613 -2.77 -37.38 -4.60
N ASP A 614 -4.04 -37.52 -4.20
CA ASP A 614 -4.84 -38.74 -4.34
C ASP A 614 -5.90 -38.58 -5.45
N HIS A 615 -6.25 -39.68 -6.10
CA HIS A 615 -7.18 -39.71 -7.23
C HIS A 615 -8.58 -40.18 -6.80
N GLN A 616 -9.58 -39.29 -6.88
CA GLN A 616 -10.96 -39.71 -6.67
C GLN A 616 -11.55 -40.24 -7.96
N ARG A 617 -11.96 -41.52 -7.95
CA ARG A 617 -12.55 -42.23 -9.10
C ARG A 617 -13.79 -41.58 -9.73
N SER A 618 -14.45 -40.63 -9.05
CA SER A 618 -15.77 -40.14 -9.48
C SER A 618 -15.78 -38.85 -10.33
N GLN A 619 -14.70 -38.08 -10.43
CA GLN A 619 -14.73 -36.78 -11.15
C GLN A 619 -13.42 -36.34 -11.84
N GLY A 620 -12.39 -37.19 -11.91
CA GLY A 620 -11.13 -36.86 -12.61
C GLY A 620 -10.34 -35.69 -12.00
N LYS A 621 -10.62 -35.32 -10.75
CA LYS A 621 -9.92 -34.27 -10.01
C LYS A 621 -8.98 -34.89 -8.98
N LEU A 622 -7.77 -34.35 -8.89
CA LEU A 622 -6.80 -34.68 -7.85
C LEU A 622 -7.09 -33.87 -6.60
N PHE A 623 -6.99 -34.51 -5.44
CA PHE A 623 -7.16 -33.85 -4.16
C PHE A 623 -6.10 -34.33 -3.17
N ALA A 624 -5.74 -33.47 -2.22
CA ALA A 624 -4.86 -33.84 -1.11
C ALA A 624 -5.59 -33.49 0.19
N ILE A 625 -5.50 -34.35 1.20
CA ILE A 625 -6.05 -34.06 2.53
C ILE A 625 -4.88 -33.93 3.48
N VAL A 626 -4.74 -32.75 4.09
CA VAL A 626 -3.67 -32.47 5.04
C VAL A 626 -4.27 -31.90 6.31
N ARG A 627 -3.77 -32.36 7.45
CA ARG A 627 -4.12 -31.81 8.75
C ARG A 627 -3.27 -30.56 9.01
N MET A 628 -3.94 -29.44 9.20
CA MET A 628 -3.31 -28.15 9.40
C MET A 628 -3.60 -27.63 10.82
N ALA A 629 -2.66 -26.85 11.36
CA ALA A 629 -2.81 -26.16 12.63
C ALA A 629 -2.65 -24.65 12.40
N ASP A 630 -3.55 -23.87 12.97
CA ASP A 630 -3.63 -22.42 12.94
C ASP A 630 -3.55 -21.82 11.51
N PHE A 631 -4.18 -22.51 10.56
CA PHE A 631 -3.93 -22.25 9.15
C PHE A 631 -4.90 -21.22 8.58
N PRO A 632 -4.43 -20.05 8.12
CA PRO A 632 -5.32 -18.96 7.75
C PRO A 632 -6.01 -19.23 6.42
N VAL A 633 -7.34 -19.27 6.42
CA VAL A 633 -8.16 -19.40 5.21
C VAL A 633 -9.13 -18.23 5.09
N GLU A 634 -9.41 -17.81 3.86
CA GLU A 634 -10.38 -16.77 3.56
C GLU A 634 -11.71 -17.40 3.11
N TRP A 635 -12.80 -17.06 3.78
CA TRP A 635 -14.13 -17.55 3.44
C TRP A 635 -14.77 -16.70 2.33
N LYS A 636 -15.86 -17.20 1.74
CA LYS A 636 -16.55 -16.47 0.64
C LYS A 636 -17.04 -15.08 1.05
N ASP A 637 -17.35 -14.89 2.33
CA ASP A 637 -17.78 -13.64 2.93
C ASP A 637 -16.62 -12.65 3.21
N GLY A 638 -15.38 -13.01 2.86
CA GLY A 638 -14.19 -12.18 3.07
C GLY A 638 -13.60 -12.27 4.48
N THR A 639 -14.17 -13.10 5.36
CA THR A 639 -13.59 -13.31 6.69
C THR A 639 -12.37 -14.23 6.60
N THR A 640 -11.30 -13.87 7.31
CA THR A 640 -10.14 -14.74 7.48
C THR A 640 -10.26 -15.44 8.83
N GLN A 641 -10.22 -16.77 8.84
CA GLN A 641 -10.21 -17.56 10.07
C GLN A 641 -9.10 -18.60 10.00
N ALA A 642 -8.46 -18.86 11.13
CA ALA A 642 -7.56 -19.99 11.26
C ALA A 642 -8.35 -21.30 11.29
N VAL A 643 -7.92 -22.30 10.52
CA VAL A 643 -8.48 -23.65 10.54
C VAL A 643 -7.53 -24.57 11.27
N ASP A 644 -8.03 -25.15 12.35
CA ASP A 644 -7.43 -26.29 13.03
C ASP A 644 -8.17 -27.57 12.62
N GLY A 645 -7.53 -28.42 11.81
CA GLY A 645 -8.11 -29.69 11.38
C GLY A 645 -7.74 -30.14 9.97
N GLU A 646 -8.48 -31.12 9.46
CA GLU A 646 -8.28 -31.61 8.08
C GLU A 646 -8.82 -30.63 7.05
N VAL A 647 -7.97 -30.28 6.09
CA VAL A 647 -8.30 -29.42 4.95
C VAL A 647 -8.16 -30.24 3.68
N ARG A 648 -9.12 -30.08 2.76
CA ARG A 648 -9.11 -30.75 1.45
C ARG A 648 -8.66 -29.78 0.36
N PHE A 649 -7.51 -30.05 -0.22
CA PHE A 649 -7.00 -29.37 -1.38
C PHE A 649 -7.50 -30.01 -2.66
N VAL A 650 -7.81 -29.20 -3.66
CA VAL A 650 -8.20 -29.67 -5.00
C VAL A 650 -7.34 -28.94 -6.03
N CYS A 651 -6.77 -29.69 -6.97
CA CYS A 651 -6.13 -29.13 -8.15
C CYS A 651 -7.21 -28.90 -9.21
N ASP A 652 -7.36 -27.67 -9.71
CA ASP A 652 -8.28 -27.34 -10.79
C ASP A 652 -7.52 -27.33 -12.14
N PRO A 653 -7.73 -28.35 -13.00
CA PRO A 653 -6.97 -28.49 -14.24
C PRO A 653 -7.17 -27.31 -15.20
N ASP A 654 -8.36 -26.71 -15.21
CA ASP A 654 -8.70 -25.61 -16.13
C ASP A 654 -8.01 -24.29 -15.74
N ARG A 655 -7.57 -24.18 -14.48
CA ARG A 655 -6.86 -23.01 -13.93
C ARG A 655 -5.35 -23.19 -13.83
N CYS A 656 -4.85 -24.41 -14.04
CA CYS A 656 -3.41 -24.72 -14.05
C CYS A 656 -2.78 -24.67 -15.47
N LYS A 657 -3.40 -23.97 -16.43
CA LYS A 657 -2.89 -23.86 -17.82
C LYS A 657 -1.44 -23.39 -17.93
N TRP A 658 -0.97 -22.60 -16.96
CA TRP A 658 0.41 -22.13 -16.90
C TRP A 658 1.44 -23.26 -16.72
N LEU A 659 1.05 -24.42 -16.16
CA LEU A 659 1.92 -25.61 -16.11
C LEU A 659 2.15 -26.16 -17.52
N ASP A 660 1.11 -26.16 -18.36
CA ASP A 660 1.21 -26.59 -19.75
C ASP A 660 2.10 -25.62 -20.55
N ASP A 661 1.99 -24.30 -20.30
CA ASP A 661 2.80 -23.25 -20.93
C ASP A 661 4.30 -23.32 -20.56
N GLN A 662 4.64 -23.87 -19.39
CA GLN A 662 6.03 -24.06 -18.92
C GLN A 662 6.59 -25.47 -19.20
N GLY A 663 5.83 -26.35 -19.86
CA GLY A 663 6.23 -27.74 -20.11
C GLY A 663 6.32 -28.58 -18.83
N ILE A 664 5.69 -28.16 -17.74
CA ILE A 664 5.68 -28.87 -16.46
C ILE A 664 4.51 -29.84 -16.47
N SER A 665 4.78 -31.13 -16.28
CA SER A 665 3.72 -32.14 -16.19
C SER A 665 2.84 -31.92 -14.96
N ARG A 666 1.52 -32.00 -15.15
CA ARG A 666 0.53 -31.94 -14.07
C ARG A 666 0.82 -33.02 -13.01
N PRO A 667 0.48 -32.77 -11.72
CA PRO A 667 0.67 -33.77 -10.68
C PRO A 667 -0.01 -35.09 -11.06
N ARG A 668 0.64 -36.22 -10.78
CA ARG A 668 0.03 -37.54 -10.91
C ARG A 668 -0.48 -38.03 -9.55
N PRO A 669 -1.36 -39.04 -9.52
CA PRO A 669 -1.69 -39.73 -8.28
C PRO A 669 -0.41 -40.21 -7.59
N ASP A 670 -0.37 -40.09 -6.27
CA ASP A 670 0.73 -40.45 -5.38
C ASP A 670 1.99 -39.57 -5.48
N GLU A 671 1.99 -38.53 -6.34
CA GLU A 671 3.06 -37.54 -6.37
C GLU A 671 2.90 -36.51 -5.25
N THR A 672 4.03 -36.09 -4.69
CA THR A 672 4.08 -35.02 -3.69
C THR A 672 4.60 -33.75 -4.32
N TRP A 673 3.94 -32.63 -4.05
CA TRP A 673 4.26 -31.33 -4.62
C TRP A 673 4.26 -30.26 -3.53
N PHE A 674 5.16 -29.28 -3.69
CA PHE A 674 5.12 -28.05 -2.93
C PHE A 674 4.13 -27.08 -3.57
N CYS A 675 3.17 -26.64 -2.77
CA CYS A 675 2.18 -25.64 -3.15
C CYS A 675 2.42 -24.40 -2.29
N SER A 676 2.83 -23.27 -2.90
CA SER A 676 2.92 -22.02 -2.14
C SER A 676 1.58 -21.32 -2.05
N TRP A 677 1.50 -20.51 -1.02
CA TRP A 677 0.35 -19.73 -0.67
C TRP A 677 0.79 -18.30 -0.41
N GLN A 678 0.12 -17.34 -1.05
CA GLN A 678 0.29 -15.92 -0.76
C GLN A 678 -1.01 -15.38 -0.15
N ARG A 679 -0.89 -14.65 0.95
CA ARG A 679 -2.03 -14.01 1.62
C ARG A 679 -2.69 -13.02 0.65
N GLY A 680 -4.00 -13.14 0.45
CA GLY A 680 -4.75 -12.33 -0.54
C GLY A 680 -4.69 -12.84 -1.98
N SER A 681 -3.98 -13.94 -2.26
CA SER A 681 -4.09 -14.63 -3.54
C SER A 681 -5.29 -15.59 -3.53
N TRP A 682 -5.85 -15.87 -4.71
CA TRP A 682 -7.01 -16.76 -4.88
C TRP A 682 -6.80 -18.17 -4.29
N GLY A 683 -5.55 -18.59 -4.03
CA GLY A 683 -5.22 -19.85 -3.37
C GLY A 683 -5.64 -19.93 -1.89
N ALA A 684 -6.02 -18.79 -1.28
CA ALA A 684 -6.45 -18.75 0.12
C ALA A 684 -7.94 -19.02 0.37
N ARG A 685 -8.73 -19.10 -0.70
CA ARG A 685 -10.18 -19.00 -0.59
C ARG A 685 -10.84 -20.36 -0.44
N VAL A 686 -11.63 -20.53 0.60
CA VAL A 686 -12.48 -21.71 0.80
C VAL A 686 -13.60 -21.70 -0.23
N ILE A 687 -13.57 -22.65 -1.17
CA ILE A 687 -14.58 -22.75 -2.24
C ILE A 687 -15.84 -23.50 -1.81
N GLY A 688 -15.74 -24.28 -0.73
CA GLY A 688 -16.86 -25.03 -0.15
C GLY A 688 -16.41 -25.92 1.02
N ARG A 689 -17.29 -26.81 1.46
CA ARG A 689 -16.99 -27.88 2.41
C ARG A 689 -17.30 -29.24 1.77
N ASP A 690 -16.55 -30.26 2.13
CA ASP A 690 -16.83 -31.62 1.67
C ASP A 690 -17.92 -32.30 2.52
N ARG A 691 -18.26 -33.56 2.19
CA ARG A 691 -19.30 -34.33 2.90
C ARG A 691 -19.00 -34.58 4.39
N GLN A 692 -17.74 -34.45 4.80
CA GLN A 692 -17.31 -34.59 6.19
C GLN A 692 -17.16 -33.22 6.88
N GLY A 693 -17.57 -32.13 6.21
CA GLY A 693 -17.53 -30.77 6.75
C GLY A 693 -16.17 -30.08 6.60
N ARG A 694 -15.18 -30.71 5.95
CA ARG A 694 -13.82 -30.20 5.80
C ARG A 694 -13.77 -29.05 4.77
N PRO A 695 -13.07 -27.94 5.05
CA PRO A 695 -12.88 -26.87 4.08
C PRO A 695 -12.22 -27.37 2.80
N ILE A 696 -12.73 -26.94 1.65
CA ILE A 696 -12.15 -27.24 0.33
C ILE A 696 -11.44 -26.00 -0.20
N ILE A 697 -10.19 -26.15 -0.58
CA ILE A 697 -9.31 -25.06 -1.04
C ILE A 697 -8.68 -25.44 -2.38
N VAL A 698 -8.55 -24.48 -3.29
CA VAL A 698 -7.86 -24.70 -4.57
C VAL A 698 -6.36 -24.49 -4.35
N ALA A 699 -5.56 -25.54 -4.56
CA ALA A 699 -4.11 -25.42 -4.51
C ALA A 699 -3.53 -25.27 -5.92
N ASN A 700 -2.46 -24.46 -6.03
CA ASN A 700 -1.70 -24.31 -7.26
C ASN A 700 -0.34 -25.02 -7.09
N PRO A 701 -0.16 -26.24 -7.62
CA PRO A 701 1.08 -26.99 -7.50
C PRO A 701 2.22 -26.29 -8.25
N GLN A 702 3.36 -26.09 -7.60
CA GLN A 702 4.47 -25.31 -8.16
C GLN A 702 5.68 -26.17 -8.52
N THR A 703 6.09 -27.03 -7.59
CA THR A 703 7.34 -27.78 -7.73
C THR A 703 7.12 -29.21 -7.24
N PRO A 704 7.46 -30.24 -8.03
CA PRO A 704 7.44 -31.60 -7.53
C PRO A 704 8.49 -31.74 -6.42
N ASP A 705 8.12 -32.47 -5.38
CA ASP A 705 9.01 -32.83 -4.28
C ASP A 705 9.92 -33.96 -4.73
N ASP A 706 11.12 -33.58 -5.20
CA ASP A 706 12.16 -34.50 -5.69
C ASP A 706 13.31 -34.57 -4.67
N PRO A 707 13.22 -35.47 -3.67
CA PRO A 707 14.21 -35.59 -2.62
C PRO A 707 15.59 -36.05 -3.13
N GLU A 708 15.66 -36.72 -4.29
CA GLU A 708 16.95 -37.09 -4.89
C GLU A 708 17.66 -35.87 -5.48
N ARG A 709 16.91 -34.97 -6.13
CA ARG A 709 17.45 -33.71 -6.64
C ARG A 709 17.88 -32.77 -5.52
N GLU A 710 17.11 -32.66 -4.44
CA GLU A 710 17.50 -31.86 -3.27
C GLU A 710 18.75 -32.43 -2.57
N ALA A 711 18.82 -33.75 -2.39
CA ALA A 711 20.00 -34.40 -1.82
C ALA A 711 21.24 -34.23 -2.71
N LYS A 712 21.07 -34.25 -4.04
CA LYS A 712 22.14 -33.99 -5.00
C LYS A 712 22.65 -32.54 -4.90
N LEU A 713 21.75 -31.55 -4.90
CA LEU A 713 22.12 -30.14 -4.77
C LEU A 713 22.80 -29.84 -3.42
N ALA A 714 22.32 -30.44 -2.33
CA ALA A 714 22.94 -30.31 -1.01
C ALA A 714 24.35 -30.93 -0.96
N ARG A 715 24.55 -32.05 -1.65
CA ARG A 715 25.87 -32.69 -1.77
C ARG A 715 26.83 -31.85 -2.62
N GLU A 716 26.37 -31.31 -3.74
CA GLU A 716 27.15 -30.43 -4.61
C GLU A 716 27.54 -29.11 -3.91
N GLU A 717 26.63 -28.52 -3.11
CA GLU A 717 26.93 -27.34 -2.28
C GLU A 717 27.98 -27.68 -1.21
N ALA A 718 27.86 -28.83 -0.54
CA ALA A 718 28.82 -29.26 0.48
C ALA A 718 30.22 -29.54 -0.11
N GLU A 719 30.28 -30.18 -1.28
CA GLU A 719 31.54 -30.43 -2.00
C GLU A 719 32.20 -29.12 -2.47
N ALA A 720 31.42 -28.14 -2.96
CA ALA A 720 31.91 -26.83 -3.36
C ALA A 720 32.43 -26.00 -2.17
N LEU A 721 31.75 -26.04 -1.02
CA LEU A 721 32.20 -25.38 0.21
C LEU A 721 33.49 -26.01 0.76
N ALA A 722 33.59 -27.34 0.74
CA ALA A 722 34.80 -28.06 1.13
C ALA A 722 36.00 -27.71 0.22
N ALA A 723 35.76 -27.59 -1.09
CA ALA A 723 36.77 -27.15 -2.05
C ALA A 723 37.22 -25.70 -1.81
N ALA A 724 36.27 -24.79 -1.52
CA ALA A 724 36.58 -23.40 -1.19
C ALA A 724 37.40 -23.28 0.11
N GLU A 725 37.10 -24.09 1.12
CA GLU A 725 37.82 -24.10 2.40
C GLU A 725 39.23 -24.70 2.24
N LYS A 726 39.38 -25.74 1.42
CA LYS A 726 40.70 -26.30 1.07
C LYS A 726 41.56 -25.26 0.32
N ALA A 727 41.02 -24.61 -0.70
CA ALA A 727 41.72 -23.57 -1.47
C ALA A 727 42.14 -22.39 -0.58
N LYS A 728 41.30 -22.00 0.38
CA LYS A 728 41.62 -20.98 1.38
C LYS A 728 42.82 -21.41 2.26
N ARG A 729 42.81 -22.63 2.79
CA ARG A 729 43.92 -23.15 3.61
C ARG A 729 45.24 -23.22 2.83
N GLU A 730 45.18 -23.59 1.55
CA GLU A 730 46.37 -23.59 0.67
C GLU A 730 46.88 -22.17 0.37
N ALA A 731 45.99 -21.20 0.17
CA ALA A 731 46.35 -19.79 0.01
C ALA A 731 46.98 -19.22 1.29
N ASP A 732 46.40 -19.52 2.46
CA ASP A 732 46.90 -19.06 3.76
C ASP A 732 48.26 -19.71 4.10
N ALA A 733 48.45 -21.00 3.77
CA ALA A 733 49.72 -21.70 3.96
C ALA A 733 50.83 -21.15 3.05
N LYS A 734 50.52 -20.82 1.78
CA LYS A 734 51.48 -20.20 0.85
C LYS A 734 51.87 -18.79 1.30
N ARG A 735 50.91 -18.01 1.79
CA ARG A 735 51.16 -16.69 2.39
C ARG A 735 52.05 -16.77 3.63
N ALA A 736 51.87 -17.78 4.46
CA ALA A 736 52.71 -18.04 5.62
C ALA A 736 54.14 -18.50 5.25
N ALA A 737 54.30 -19.19 4.11
CA ALA A 737 55.59 -19.68 3.62
C ALA A 737 56.39 -18.63 2.81
N GLY A 738 55.73 -17.61 2.25
CA GLY A 738 56.32 -16.66 1.28
C GLY A 738 56.53 -15.22 1.77
N GLY A 739 56.17 -14.87 3.00
CA GLY A 739 56.35 -13.50 3.52
C GLY A 739 57.82 -13.19 3.85
N PRO A 740 58.45 -12.16 3.24
CA PRO A 740 59.72 -11.65 3.74
C PRO A 740 59.51 -11.12 5.17
N ASP A 741 60.41 -11.48 6.08
CA ASP A 741 60.43 -10.98 7.46
C ASP A 741 60.69 -9.46 7.47
N LEU A 742 59.63 -8.69 7.28
CA LEU A 742 59.61 -7.22 7.24
C LEU A 742 60.15 -6.60 8.55
N SER A 743 60.16 -7.37 9.65
CA SER A 743 60.71 -6.93 10.93
C SER A 743 62.24 -6.80 10.93
N ARG A 744 62.95 -7.52 10.03
CA ARG A 744 64.41 -7.41 9.86
C ARG A 744 64.84 -6.24 8.97
N LEU A 745 64.01 -5.79 8.04
CA LEU A 745 64.34 -4.69 7.12
C LEU A 745 64.13 -3.30 7.77
N LEU A 746 63.15 -3.15 8.66
CA LEU A 746 62.91 -1.89 9.37
C LEU A 746 63.97 -1.58 10.44
N ASN A 747 64.68 -2.59 10.96
CA ASN A 747 65.76 -2.39 11.94
C ASN A 747 67.10 -1.93 11.34
N ARG A 748 67.25 -1.87 10.00
CA ARG A 748 68.49 -1.40 9.36
C ARG A 748 68.52 0.09 9.02
N PHE A 749 67.38 0.79 9.06
CA PHE A 749 67.29 2.23 8.76
C PHE A 749 67.33 3.13 10.01
N GLY A 750 67.64 2.57 11.18
CA GLY A 750 67.66 3.29 12.48
C GLY A 750 69.05 3.54 13.07
N ARG A 751 70.12 3.62 12.27
CA ARG A 751 71.44 4.13 12.72
C ARG A 751 72.13 4.91 11.60
N SER A 752 71.83 6.21 11.55
CA SER A 752 72.73 7.28 11.12
C SER A 752 72.59 8.40 12.13
#